data_AF-C4XLC6-F1
#
_entry.id   AF-C4XLC6-F1
#
_cell.length_a   1.000
_cell.length_b   1.000
_cell.length_c   1.000
_cell.angle_alpha   90.00
_cell.angle_beta   90.00
_cell.angle_gamma   90.00
#
_symmetry.space_group_name_H-M   'P 1'
#
loop_
_entity.id
_entity.type
_entity.pdbx_description
1 polymer ?
#
loop_
_entity_poly.entity_id
_entity_poly.type
_entity_poly.pdbx_seq_one_letter_code
_entity_poly.pdbx_strand_id
1 'polypeptide(L)'
;MDFPVWQLGAFGGGFWIILIAVLHVYVAHFAVGGGLFLVLTEAMARRTGSRPLLTYLHRHTRFFLLLTMVFGGLSGVGIWLTISLLSPQATLILVRSFAWGWAAEWAFFAGEIGALLIYYYGYDRLDPKRHMLVGWLYFAFAFLSLFTINGIIGFMLTPGDWPATRDFWDGFFNPTFWPSLVLRFALGLMLAGLFGFATALGIGDEEARETMLRASSRWAVAAAPVLLVSGWWYVDVLPESVRDFFLRRASEMAAYRAAWPAMLLAVAVGSLALVSRLPLPLRRALAVCLLLVGLGLVGAFETMREAARKPWLIEGMLWATDIRPSQAAPYEAPILPRAKWARTHDVTPDNALAAGADLYTLECLSCHSIDGPVRDIRKFTRHVGAVGLEAYLTGQGKLFTHMPPFLGSPAERAALAAYIAQDVNKMPPAKETPVEVTPAEVAIPAFDPEKASHLVLAVGELGVVALAGCDGSFSLAVPGNGLRAVVVKRDVLPEAATEGLTVRYAAPDGAKDPAARLEFWKYAKALVGKELAPNVSVTGLSPDGTMAVSGKLFTAAGIPVSPYEASGKVNPYPVFTVTAADASGATVAETKVPLGVSTEMGCKTCHGGDWREEGDSGVAKPTAQAILAVHDKRNGTTLAAQAASGAPVACFGCHPDAGPNAAGLAGRKELLSLSAAVHGFHASYMAGLGEEACNRCHPTAPTGVTQAQRDNHAAAGIGCPRCHGYMEDHAISLLNFEKAAGKAAAARLLAPLAPRLVATSAAVQPRAAWTQLPDCLTCHKDFTRPAKDASAFNAWTKDAAGLFRNRTEDTGNIPCAACHGPPHATYVAVNDYGLDLNNVAPMQYMGAPGVVASGKRCDVCHTIEMDGDVHHPNMSK
;
A
#
# COMPACT_ATOMS: atom_id res chain seq x y z
N MET A 1 -14.59 21.95 -12.03
CA MET A 1 -15.33 22.19 -10.77
C MET A 1 -16.23 23.38 -10.97
N ASP A 2 -17.51 23.13 -11.28
CA ASP A 2 -18.46 24.21 -11.61
C ASP A 2 -19.29 24.70 -10.42
N PHE A 3 -19.33 23.92 -9.34
CA PHE A 3 -20.14 24.20 -8.15
C PHE A 3 -19.26 24.54 -6.93
N PRO A 4 -19.75 25.38 -6.01
CA PRO A 4 -19.06 25.67 -4.76
C PRO A 4 -19.02 24.42 -3.87
N VAL A 5 -17.98 24.30 -3.06
CA VAL A 5 -17.83 23.20 -2.09
C VAL A 5 -18.43 23.61 -0.75
N TRP A 6 -19.34 22.79 -0.21
CA TRP A 6 -19.86 22.99 1.14
C TRP A 6 -18.81 22.58 2.18
N GLN A 7 -18.18 23.57 2.83
CA GLN A 7 -17.11 23.33 3.78
C GLN A 7 -17.61 22.80 5.13
N LEU A 8 -17.49 21.49 5.33
CA LEU A 8 -17.89 20.78 6.55
C LEU A 8 -16.68 20.14 7.24
N GLY A 9 -15.69 20.93 7.67
CA GLY A 9 -14.40 20.41 8.16
C GLY A 9 -14.52 19.24 9.17
N ALA A 10 -15.32 19.43 10.23
CA ALA A 10 -15.44 18.44 11.32
C ALA A 10 -16.31 17.22 10.99
N PHE A 11 -17.21 17.29 10.01
CA PHE A 11 -18.14 16.18 9.72
C PHE A 11 -17.87 15.52 8.35
N GLY A 12 -17.22 16.23 7.43
CA GLY A 12 -17.05 15.83 6.04
C GLY A 12 -18.39 15.63 5.31
N GLY A 13 -18.34 15.27 4.02
CA GLY A 13 -19.55 14.94 3.26
C GLY A 13 -20.18 13.60 3.67
N GLY A 14 -19.36 12.59 3.95
CA GLY A 14 -19.83 11.24 4.25
C GLY A 14 -20.72 11.10 5.48
N PHE A 15 -20.50 11.90 6.54
CA PHE A 15 -21.29 11.82 7.77
C PHE A 15 -22.76 12.14 7.57
N TRP A 16 -23.07 13.26 6.88
CA TRP A 16 -24.44 13.70 6.67
C TRP A 16 -25.22 12.77 5.76
N ILE A 17 -24.56 12.21 4.76
CA ILE A 17 -25.14 11.16 3.91
C ILE A 17 -25.50 9.94 4.76
N ILE A 18 -24.60 9.43 5.58
CA ILE A 18 -24.88 8.26 6.44
C ILE A 18 -26.04 8.55 7.40
N LEU A 19 -26.01 9.69 8.10
CA LEU A 19 -27.03 10.02 9.09
C LEU A 19 -28.43 10.14 8.47
N ILE A 20 -28.56 10.97 7.43
CA ILE A 20 -29.86 11.31 6.84
C ILE A 20 -30.37 10.13 5.98
N ALA A 21 -29.51 9.53 5.15
CA ALA A 21 -29.93 8.45 4.27
C ALA A 21 -30.36 7.21 5.07
N VAL A 22 -29.59 6.77 6.07
CA VAL A 22 -29.94 5.56 6.84
C VAL A 22 -31.27 5.75 7.58
N LEU A 23 -31.48 6.90 8.22
CA LEU A 23 -32.72 7.19 8.95
C LEU A 23 -33.92 7.30 8.01
N HIS A 24 -33.77 8.01 6.90
CA HIS A 24 -34.85 8.14 5.92
C HIS A 24 -35.18 6.78 5.29
N VAL A 25 -34.17 6.03 4.82
CA VAL A 25 -34.33 4.71 4.21
C VAL A 25 -35.01 3.75 5.18
N TYR A 26 -34.63 3.74 6.46
CA TYR A 26 -35.28 2.92 7.49
C TYR A 26 -36.78 3.18 7.58
N VAL A 27 -37.19 4.46 7.58
CA VAL A 27 -38.61 4.83 7.64
C VAL A 27 -39.32 4.64 6.31
N ALA A 28 -38.69 4.93 5.18
CA ALA A 28 -39.25 4.74 3.85
C ALA A 28 -39.51 3.25 3.55
N HIS A 29 -38.60 2.35 3.93
CA HIS A 29 -38.81 0.90 3.78
C HIS A 29 -39.95 0.42 4.69
N PHE A 30 -40.06 0.97 5.90
CA PHE A 30 -41.22 0.73 6.75
C PHE A 30 -42.52 1.28 6.15
N ALA A 31 -42.51 2.41 5.44
CA ALA A 31 -43.69 2.92 4.72
C ALA A 31 -44.21 1.90 3.69
N VAL A 32 -43.31 1.32 2.89
CA VAL A 32 -43.66 0.31 1.88
C VAL A 32 -44.22 -0.96 2.53
N GLY A 33 -43.46 -1.59 3.44
CA GLY A 33 -43.89 -2.83 4.07
C GLY A 33 -45.08 -2.63 5.01
N GLY A 34 -45.10 -1.52 5.73
CA GLY A 34 -46.15 -1.12 6.65
C GLY A 34 -47.47 -0.81 5.94
N GLY A 35 -47.43 -0.28 4.72
CA GLY A 35 -48.62 -0.13 3.87
C GLY A 35 -49.33 -1.45 3.60
N LEU A 36 -48.56 -2.48 3.22
CA LEU A 36 -49.10 -3.83 3.04
C LEU A 36 -49.58 -4.40 4.39
N PHE A 37 -48.83 -4.14 5.47
CA PHE A 37 -49.19 -4.59 6.80
C PHE A 37 -50.54 -4.00 7.27
N LEU A 38 -50.82 -2.72 7.00
CA LEU A 38 -52.09 -2.06 7.33
C LEU A 38 -53.28 -2.79 6.69
N VAL A 39 -53.26 -2.92 5.36
CA VAL A 39 -54.40 -3.48 4.61
C VAL A 39 -54.60 -4.97 4.90
N LEU A 40 -53.52 -5.72 5.11
CA LEU A 40 -53.62 -7.14 5.47
C LEU A 40 -54.06 -7.34 6.93
N THR A 41 -53.65 -6.46 7.84
CA THR A 41 -54.13 -6.48 9.23
C THR A 41 -55.61 -6.13 9.30
N GLU A 42 -56.07 -5.19 8.48
CA GLU A 42 -57.50 -4.88 8.35
C GLU A 42 -58.28 -6.09 7.81
N ALA A 43 -57.79 -6.70 6.72
CA ALA A 43 -58.40 -7.89 6.15
C ALA A 43 -58.53 -9.01 7.20
N MET A 44 -57.48 -9.23 7.99
CA MET A 44 -57.48 -10.19 9.09
C MET A 44 -58.51 -9.80 10.16
N ALA A 45 -58.47 -8.57 10.69
CA ALA A 45 -59.36 -8.11 11.75
C ALA A 45 -60.84 -8.20 11.36
N ARG A 46 -61.17 -7.89 10.09
CA ARG A 46 -62.53 -8.00 9.54
C ARG A 46 -62.95 -9.45 9.34
N ARG A 47 -62.07 -10.33 8.84
CA ARG A 47 -62.35 -11.77 8.70
C ARG A 47 -62.60 -12.45 10.04
N THR A 48 -61.87 -12.05 11.09
CA THR A 48 -62.04 -12.61 12.43
C THR A 48 -63.08 -11.87 13.28
N GLY A 49 -63.71 -10.82 12.75
CA GLY A 49 -64.67 -9.99 13.50
C GLY A 49 -64.09 -9.32 14.76
N SER A 50 -62.77 -9.11 14.82
CA SER A 50 -62.09 -8.67 16.05
C SER A 50 -62.10 -7.15 16.21
N ARG A 51 -62.95 -6.66 17.11
CA ARG A 51 -63.01 -5.23 17.47
C ARG A 51 -61.69 -4.72 18.09
N PRO A 52 -61.00 -5.45 18.99
CA PRO A 52 -59.70 -5.02 19.51
C PRO A 52 -58.65 -4.82 18.41
N LEU A 53 -58.62 -5.69 17.38
CA LEU A 53 -57.70 -5.55 16.25
C LEU A 53 -58.03 -4.34 15.37
N LEU A 54 -59.31 -4.02 15.17
CA LEU A 54 -59.72 -2.78 14.48
C LEU A 54 -59.34 -1.54 15.30
N THR A 55 -59.50 -1.55 16.62
CA THR A 55 -59.05 -0.42 17.47
C THR A 55 -57.52 -0.26 17.41
N TYR A 56 -56.79 -1.38 17.47
CA TYR A 56 -55.34 -1.39 17.28
C TYR A 56 -54.95 -0.80 15.94
N LEU A 57 -55.60 -1.23 14.84
CA LEU A 57 -55.29 -0.78 13.49
C LEU A 57 -55.43 0.73 13.38
N HIS A 58 -56.53 1.33 13.85
CA HIS A 58 -56.69 2.79 13.81
C HIS A 58 -55.55 3.53 14.56
N ARG A 59 -55.17 3.03 15.73
CA ARG A 59 -54.04 3.58 16.50
C ARG A 59 -52.69 3.38 15.79
N HIS A 60 -52.48 2.22 15.19
CA HIS A 60 -51.28 1.90 14.41
C HIS A 60 -51.21 2.80 13.17
N THR A 61 -52.31 3.03 12.46
CA THR A 61 -52.39 3.96 11.33
C THR A 61 -52.00 5.38 11.74
N ARG A 62 -52.41 5.85 12.92
CA ARG A 62 -51.97 7.16 13.43
C ARG A 62 -50.45 7.21 13.63
N PHE A 63 -49.89 6.20 14.29
CA PHE A 63 -48.44 6.07 14.48
C PHE A 63 -47.70 6.04 13.14
N PHE A 64 -48.19 5.21 12.23
CA PHE A 64 -47.68 5.02 10.88
C PHE A 64 -47.68 6.35 10.13
N LEU A 65 -48.80 7.07 10.09
CA LEU A 65 -48.92 8.39 9.49
C LEU A 65 -47.91 9.38 10.06
N LEU A 66 -47.78 9.49 11.39
CA LEU A 66 -46.81 10.43 11.98
C LEU A 66 -45.36 10.07 11.62
N LEU A 67 -45.01 8.80 11.61
CA LEU A 67 -43.65 8.38 11.32
C LEU A 67 -43.33 8.45 9.82
N THR A 68 -44.16 7.90 8.95
CA THR A 68 -43.86 7.77 7.52
C THR A 68 -44.17 9.05 6.75
N MET A 69 -45.29 9.71 7.03
CA MET A 69 -45.67 10.94 6.33
C MET A 69 -44.88 12.16 6.85
N VAL A 70 -44.88 12.37 8.18
CA VAL A 70 -44.26 13.59 8.74
C VAL A 70 -42.74 13.44 8.80
N PHE A 71 -42.22 12.46 9.55
CA PHE A 71 -40.77 12.27 9.64
C PHE A 71 -40.18 11.76 8.32
N GLY A 72 -40.82 10.79 7.65
CA GLY A 72 -40.37 10.29 6.35
C GLY A 72 -40.37 11.38 5.26
N GLY A 73 -41.44 12.18 5.17
CA GLY A 73 -41.51 13.31 4.24
C GLY A 73 -40.43 14.38 4.50
N LEU A 74 -40.26 14.82 5.74
CA LEU A 74 -39.23 15.81 6.10
C LEU A 74 -37.81 15.29 5.85
N SER A 75 -37.53 14.03 6.23
CA SER A 75 -36.22 13.43 6.00
C SER A 75 -35.93 13.20 4.51
N GLY A 76 -36.95 12.96 3.68
CA GLY A 76 -36.82 12.86 2.23
C GLY A 76 -36.41 14.19 1.58
N VAL A 77 -37.04 15.30 1.99
CA VAL A 77 -36.60 16.65 1.61
C VAL A 77 -35.16 16.92 2.10
N GLY A 78 -34.84 16.45 3.30
CA GLY A 78 -33.49 16.52 3.87
C GLY A 78 -32.43 15.82 3.00
N ILE A 79 -32.72 14.65 2.43
CA ILE A 79 -31.83 13.99 1.47
C ILE A 79 -31.58 14.88 0.26
N TRP A 80 -32.64 15.41 -0.36
CA TRP A 80 -32.53 16.24 -1.56
C TRP A 80 -31.63 17.46 -1.36
N LEU A 81 -31.80 18.16 -0.24
CA LEU A 81 -30.93 19.29 0.12
C LEU A 81 -29.47 18.81 0.27
N THR A 82 -29.27 17.70 0.98
CA THR A 82 -27.95 17.18 1.31
C THR A 82 -27.18 16.74 0.07
N ILE A 83 -27.80 15.95 -0.82
CA ILE A 83 -27.14 15.47 -2.04
C ILE A 83 -26.86 16.60 -3.04
N SER A 84 -27.74 17.61 -3.08
CA SER A 84 -27.57 18.78 -3.95
C SER A 84 -26.39 19.66 -3.52
N LEU A 85 -26.07 19.69 -2.23
CA LEU A 85 -24.95 20.46 -1.68
C LEU A 85 -23.64 19.67 -1.68
N LEU A 86 -23.69 18.36 -1.41
CA LEU A 86 -22.49 17.52 -1.29
C LEU A 86 -22.02 16.92 -2.62
N SER A 87 -22.93 16.68 -3.56
CA SER A 87 -22.63 16.05 -4.85
C SER A 87 -23.52 16.64 -5.97
N PRO A 88 -23.39 17.95 -6.25
CA PRO A 88 -24.24 18.65 -7.21
C PRO A 88 -24.13 18.06 -8.62
N GLN A 89 -22.95 17.64 -9.08
CA GLN A 89 -22.83 17.04 -10.41
C GLN A 89 -23.50 15.68 -10.49
N ALA A 90 -23.34 14.83 -9.47
CA ALA A 90 -24.04 13.55 -9.41
C ALA A 90 -25.57 13.77 -9.45
N THR A 91 -26.07 14.69 -8.61
CA THR A 91 -27.49 15.03 -8.55
C THR A 91 -28.00 15.56 -9.90
N LEU A 92 -27.23 16.43 -10.56
CA LEU A 92 -27.58 16.96 -11.88
C LEU A 92 -27.65 15.86 -12.96
N ILE A 93 -26.72 14.90 -12.95
CA ILE A 93 -26.75 13.75 -13.86
C ILE A 93 -28.03 12.94 -13.63
N LEU A 94 -28.32 12.57 -12.37
CA LEU A 94 -29.51 11.79 -12.05
C LEU A 94 -30.82 12.50 -12.44
N VAL A 95 -30.92 13.81 -12.19
CA VAL A 95 -32.10 14.60 -12.57
C VAL A 95 -32.26 14.68 -14.09
N ARG A 96 -31.17 14.90 -14.84
CA ARG A 96 -31.24 14.97 -16.31
C ARG A 96 -31.54 13.62 -16.95
N SER A 97 -30.95 12.55 -16.43
CA SER A 97 -31.12 11.20 -16.97
C SER A 97 -32.50 10.61 -16.64
N PHE A 98 -33.06 10.94 -15.47
CA PHE A 98 -34.28 10.31 -14.96
C PHE A 98 -35.36 11.31 -14.57
N ALA A 99 -35.46 12.46 -15.23
CA ALA A 99 -36.44 13.51 -14.92
C ALA A 99 -37.88 12.96 -14.77
N TRP A 100 -38.30 12.11 -15.71
CA TRP A 100 -39.61 11.47 -15.67
C TRP A 100 -39.73 10.38 -14.60
N GLY A 101 -38.63 9.69 -14.26
CA GLY A 101 -38.60 8.78 -13.12
C GLY A 101 -38.83 9.51 -11.81
N TRP A 102 -38.13 10.64 -11.59
CA TRP A 102 -38.36 11.49 -10.42
C TRP A 102 -39.78 12.04 -10.37
N ALA A 103 -40.31 12.54 -11.49
CA ALA A 103 -41.68 13.04 -11.55
C ALA A 103 -42.71 11.93 -11.21
N ALA A 104 -42.50 10.71 -11.70
CA ALA A 104 -43.34 9.56 -11.38
C ALA A 104 -43.27 9.20 -9.89
N GLU A 105 -42.07 9.14 -9.29
CA GLU A 105 -41.91 8.91 -7.86
C GLU A 105 -42.67 9.95 -7.03
N TRP A 106 -42.57 11.24 -7.36
CA TRP A 106 -43.28 12.31 -6.65
C TRP A 106 -44.80 12.18 -6.77
N ALA A 107 -45.31 11.76 -7.93
CA ALA A 107 -46.74 11.50 -8.11
C ALA A 107 -47.21 10.31 -7.26
N PHE A 108 -46.41 9.23 -7.20
CA PHE A 108 -46.69 8.09 -6.32
C PHE A 108 -46.65 8.52 -4.85
N PHE A 109 -45.67 9.32 -4.44
CA PHE A 109 -45.59 9.84 -3.07
C PHE A 109 -46.79 10.74 -2.70
N ALA A 110 -47.26 11.59 -3.62
CA ALA A 110 -48.47 12.37 -3.41
C ALA A 110 -49.72 11.47 -3.28
N GLY A 111 -49.80 10.43 -4.12
CA GLY A 111 -50.85 9.40 -4.04
C GLY A 111 -50.80 8.63 -2.71
N GLU A 112 -49.60 8.30 -2.23
CA GLU A 112 -49.35 7.67 -0.95
C GLU A 112 -49.89 8.52 0.20
N ILE A 113 -49.54 9.82 0.25
CA ILE A 113 -50.03 10.76 1.27
C ILE A 113 -51.56 10.87 1.23
N GLY A 114 -52.13 11.07 0.03
CA GLY A 114 -53.57 11.20 -0.15
C GLY A 114 -54.32 9.95 0.32
N ALA A 115 -53.85 8.77 -0.10
CA ALA A 115 -54.42 7.50 0.32
C ALA A 115 -54.31 7.29 1.83
N LEU A 116 -53.17 7.62 2.45
CA LEU A 116 -52.99 7.46 3.90
C LEU A 116 -53.88 8.38 4.72
N LEU A 117 -54.04 9.64 4.30
CA LEU A 117 -54.94 10.59 4.95
C LEU A 117 -56.40 10.14 4.85
N ILE A 118 -56.83 9.69 3.67
CA ILE A 118 -58.18 9.16 3.46
C ILE A 118 -58.37 7.88 4.27
N TYR A 119 -57.38 7.00 4.32
CA TYR A 119 -57.42 5.77 5.13
C TYR A 119 -57.57 6.10 6.62
N TYR A 120 -56.78 7.03 7.15
CA TYR A 120 -56.87 7.41 8.56
C TYR A 120 -58.17 8.15 8.92
N TYR A 121 -58.52 9.23 8.22
CA TYR A 121 -59.71 10.04 8.53
C TYR A 121 -61.02 9.39 8.06
N GLY A 122 -60.93 8.43 7.14
CA GLY A 122 -62.05 7.66 6.63
C GLY A 122 -62.40 6.44 7.47
N TYR A 123 -61.66 6.16 8.55
CA TYR A 123 -61.77 4.91 9.31
C TYR A 123 -63.19 4.54 9.75
N ASP A 124 -63.93 5.52 10.28
CA ASP A 124 -65.33 5.37 10.72
C ASP A 124 -66.34 5.96 9.71
N ARG A 125 -65.88 6.50 8.57
CA ARG A 125 -66.71 7.20 7.57
C ARG A 125 -66.91 6.42 6.28
N LEU A 126 -65.95 5.57 5.91
CA LEU A 126 -65.99 4.76 4.70
C LEU A 126 -66.56 3.37 5.02
N ASP A 127 -67.28 2.79 4.06
CA ASP A 127 -67.62 1.37 4.17
C ASP A 127 -66.35 0.50 4.07
N PRO A 128 -66.36 -0.71 4.65
CA PRO A 128 -65.18 -1.57 4.72
C PRO A 128 -64.51 -1.86 3.38
N LYS A 129 -65.28 -2.00 2.28
CA LYS A 129 -64.70 -2.33 0.97
C LYS A 129 -63.92 -1.13 0.41
N ARG A 130 -64.50 0.06 0.52
CA ARG A 130 -63.81 1.30 0.10
C ARG A 130 -62.60 1.60 0.97
N HIS A 131 -62.71 1.41 2.29
CA HIS A 131 -61.58 1.62 3.20
C HIS A 131 -60.39 0.70 2.86
N MET A 132 -60.66 -0.60 2.63
CA MET A 132 -59.63 -1.55 2.20
C MET A 132 -59.05 -1.22 0.81
N LEU A 133 -59.87 -0.74 -0.13
CA LEU A 133 -59.40 -0.31 -1.45
C LEU A 133 -58.38 0.84 -1.30
N VAL A 134 -58.67 1.83 -0.45
CA VAL A 134 -57.73 2.93 -0.15
C VAL A 134 -56.43 2.40 0.45
N GLY A 135 -56.50 1.41 1.35
CA GLY A 135 -55.30 0.75 1.89
C GLY A 135 -54.46 0.04 0.81
N TRP A 136 -55.10 -0.63 -0.15
CA TRP A 136 -54.39 -1.23 -1.29
C TRP A 136 -53.79 -0.19 -2.23
N LEU A 137 -54.47 0.93 -2.45
CA LEU A 137 -53.93 2.05 -3.23
C LEU A 137 -52.70 2.64 -2.54
N TYR A 138 -52.72 2.83 -1.23
CA TYR A 138 -51.54 3.25 -0.46
C TYR A 138 -50.36 2.31 -0.72
N PHE A 139 -50.57 1.00 -0.54
CA PHE A 139 -49.51 0.02 -0.75
C PHE A 139 -48.97 0.05 -2.19
N ALA A 140 -49.86 0.14 -3.19
CA ALA A 140 -49.45 0.20 -4.58
C ALA A 140 -48.59 1.44 -4.86
N PHE A 141 -48.99 2.61 -4.37
CA PHE A 141 -48.20 3.84 -4.50
C PHE A 141 -46.85 3.74 -3.80
N ALA A 142 -46.81 3.27 -2.54
CA ALA A 142 -45.55 3.10 -1.80
C ALA A 142 -44.60 2.12 -2.50
N PHE A 143 -45.11 1.00 -3.01
CA PHE A 143 -44.31 0.04 -3.78
C PHE A 143 -43.80 0.64 -5.10
N LEU A 144 -44.62 1.40 -5.83
CA LEU A 144 -44.22 2.06 -7.07
C LEU A 144 -43.19 3.18 -6.83
N SER A 145 -43.27 3.89 -5.69
CA SER A 145 -42.22 4.81 -5.24
C SER A 145 -40.91 4.06 -5.06
N LEU A 146 -40.91 2.94 -4.31
CA LEU A 146 -39.72 2.09 -4.12
C LEU A 146 -39.17 1.57 -5.46
N PHE A 147 -40.05 1.06 -6.33
CA PHE A 147 -39.67 0.56 -7.66
C PHE A 147 -38.95 1.62 -8.49
N THR A 148 -39.46 2.86 -8.45
CA THR A 148 -38.94 3.98 -9.24
C THR A 148 -37.61 4.47 -8.69
N ILE A 149 -37.53 4.77 -7.40
CA ILE A 149 -36.28 5.25 -6.79
C ILE A 149 -35.16 4.21 -6.84
N ASN A 150 -35.52 2.92 -6.74
CA ASN A 150 -34.59 1.80 -6.84
C ASN A 150 -33.81 1.79 -8.16
N GLY A 151 -34.47 2.07 -9.29
CA GLY A 151 -33.79 2.15 -10.58
C GLY A 151 -32.79 3.30 -10.65
N ILE A 152 -33.18 4.47 -10.15
CA ILE A 152 -32.33 5.66 -10.16
C ILE A 152 -31.09 5.48 -9.26
N ILE A 153 -31.24 4.90 -8.07
CA ILE A 153 -30.10 4.70 -7.16
C ILE A 153 -29.23 3.50 -7.53
N GLY A 154 -29.81 2.47 -8.17
CA GLY A 154 -29.10 1.31 -8.71
C GLY A 154 -28.14 1.70 -9.84
N PHE A 155 -28.57 2.65 -10.68
CA PHE A 155 -27.77 3.22 -11.76
C PHE A 155 -26.42 3.78 -11.26
N MET A 156 -26.38 4.37 -10.06
CA MET A 156 -25.14 4.90 -9.49
C MET A 156 -24.05 3.83 -9.29
N LEU A 157 -24.45 2.59 -8.98
CA LEU A 157 -23.53 1.47 -8.73
C LEU A 157 -23.26 0.67 -10.00
N THR A 158 -24.29 0.45 -10.82
CA THR A 158 -24.17 -0.28 -12.08
C THR A 158 -24.90 0.51 -13.17
N PRO A 159 -24.27 1.43 -13.90
CA PRO A 159 -24.95 2.16 -14.96
C PRO A 159 -25.38 1.29 -16.15
N GLY A 160 -24.86 0.06 -16.27
CA GLY A 160 -25.13 -0.84 -17.39
C GLY A 160 -24.65 -0.23 -18.71
N ASP A 161 -25.45 -0.41 -19.77
CA ASP A 161 -25.13 0.06 -21.12
C ASP A 161 -25.45 1.55 -21.34
N TRP A 162 -26.06 2.21 -20.35
CA TRP A 162 -26.45 3.62 -20.42
C TRP A 162 -25.35 4.58 -20.88
N PRO A 163 -24.07 4.45 -20.46
CA PRO A 163 -23.02 5.37 -20.94
C PRO A 163 -22.88 5.40 -22.47
N ALA A 164 -23.18 4.27 -23.13
CA ALA A 164 -23.15 4.13 -24.58
C ALA A 164 -24.49 4.50 -25.23
N THR A 165 -25.62 4.01 -24.70
CA THR A 165 -26.93 4.16 -25.36
C THR A 165 -27.60 5.49 -25.04
N ARG A 166 -27.35 6.03 -23.84
CA ARG A 166 -28.09 7.17 -23.25
C ARG A 166 -29.61 6.93 -23.16
N ASP A 167 -30.05 5.69 -23.30
CA ASP A 167 -31.46 5.32 -23.23
C ASP A 167 -31.94 5.28 -21.77
N PHE A 168 -33.16 5.76 -21.51
CA PHE A 168 -33.72 5.81 -20.16
C PHE A 168 -33.81 4.42 -19.51
N TRP A 169 -34.27 3.41 -20.27
CA TRP A 169 -34.56 2.09 -19.74
C TRP A 169 -33.30 1.28 -19.47
N ASP A 170 -32.26 1.45 -20.27
CA ASP A 170 -30.96 0.79 -20.02
C ASP A 170 -30.33 1.24 -18.70
N GLY A 171 -30.48 2.53 -18.36
CA GLY A 171 -30.02 3.06 -17.07
C GLY A 171 -30.95 2.67 -15.91
N PHE A 172 -32.27 2.72 -16.15
CA PHE A 172 -33.27 2.44 -15.12
C PHE A 172 -33.29 0.96 -14.72
N PHE A 173 -33.31 0.05 -15.69
CA PHE A 173 -33.23 -1.41 -15.49
C PHE A 173 -31.78 -1.90 -15.52
N ASN A 174 -30.94 -1.23 -14.75
CA ASN A 174 -29.55 -1.61 -14.58
C ASN A 174 -29.36 -3.02 -13.98
N PRO A 175 -28.15 -3.61 -14.08
CA PRO A 175 -27.87 -4.96 -13.56
C PRO A 175 -28.28 -5.21 -12.10
N THR A 176 -28.17 -4.19 -11.23
CA THR A 176 -28.55 -4.32 -9.81
C THR A 176 -30.03 -4.04 -9.52
N PHE A 177 -30.83 -3.62 -10.52
CA PHE A 177 -32.24 -3.23 -10.34
C PHE A 177 -33.06 -4.29 -9.61
N TRP A 178 -33.12 -5.50 -10.18
CA TRP A 178 -33.96 -6.59 -9.68
C TRP A 178 -33.51 -7.13 -8.31
N PRO A 179 -32.21 -7.48 -8.11
CA PRO A 179 -31.77 -7.91 -6.78
C PRO A 179 -31.97 -6.82 -5.73
N SER A 180 -31.72 -5.54 -6.07
CA SER A 180 -31.96 -4.40 -5.18
C SER A 180 -33.43 -4.26 -4.80
N LEU A 181 -34.35 -4.38 -5.78
CA LEU A 181 -35.78 -4.24 -5.54
C LEU A 181 -36.30 -5.33 -4.60
N VAL A 182 -35.93 -6.59 -4.87
CA VAL A 182 -36.35 -7.74 -4.04
C VAL A 182 -35.80 -7.60 -2.61
N LEU A 183 -34.51 -7.23 -2.48
CA LEU A 183 -33.87 -7.03 -1.19
C LEU A 183 -34.55 -5.91 -0.39
N ARG A 184 -34.73 -4.74 -1.00
CA ARG A 184 -35.35 -3.57 -0.35
C ARG A 184 -36.80 -3.83 0.00
N PHE A 185 -37.56 -4.51 -0.86
CA PHE A 185 -38.93 -4.88 -0.55
C PHE A 185 -38.99 -5.86 0.63
N ALA A 186 -38.20 -6.93 0.62
CA ALA A 186 -38.13 -7.89 1.73
C ALA A 186 -37.68 -7.23 3.04
N LEU A 187 -36.75 -6.27 2.96
CA LEU A 187 -36.34 -5.46 4.10
C LEU A 187 -37.52 -4.64 4.66
N GLY A 188 -38.31 -4.02 3.79
CA GLY A 188 -39.55 -3.33 4.18
C GLY A 188 -40.54 -4.25 4.89
N LEU A 189 -40.75 -5.48 4.39
CA LEU A 189 -41.60 -6.48 5.05
C LEU A 189 -41.08 -6.84 6.45
N MET A 190 -39.78 -7.02 6.59
CA MET A 190 -39.16 -7.29 7.89
C MET A 190 -39.42 -6.13 8.87
N LEU A 191 -39.20 -4.88 8.44
CA LEU A 191 -39.43 -3.69 9.25
C LEU A 191 -40.90 -3.53 9.64
N ALA A 192 -41.84 -3.89 8.77
CA ALA A 192 -43.27 -3.90 9.10
C ALA A 192 -43.57 -4.84 10.28
N GLY A 193 -42.92 -6.01 10.32
CA GLY A 193 -42.96 -6.91 11.47
C GLY A 193 -42.38 -6.27 12.74
N LEU A 194 -41.21 -5.64 12.65
CA LEU A 194 -40.53 -5.02 13.79
C LEU A 194 -41.33 -3.86 14.43
N PHE A 195 -41.85 -2.95 13.62
CA PHE A 195 -42.72 -1.87 14.09
C PHE A 195 -44.11 -2.39 14.53
N GLY A 196 -44.58 -3.47 13.90
CA GLY A 196 -45.76 -4.21 14.36
C GLY A 196 -45.60 -4.72 15.79
N PHE A 197 -44.44 -5.29 16.17
CA PHE A 197 -44.18 -5.68 17.56
C PHE A 197 -44.27 -4.49 18.53
N ALA A 198 -43.60 -3.38 18.21
CA ALA A 198 -43.57 -2.21 19.07
C ALA A 198 -44.97 -1.66 19.39
N THR A 199 -45.85 -1.66 18.39
CA THR A 199 -47.22 -1.14 18.53
C THR A 199 -48.20 -2.19 19.08
N ALA A 200 -48.01 -3.47 18.78
CA ALA A 200 -48.85 -4.58 19.27
C ALA A 200 -48.75 -4.76 20.79
N LEU A 201 -47.58 -4.49 21.39
CA LEU A 201 -47.38 -4.56 22.85
C LEU A 201 -48.17 -3.52 23.64
N GLY A 202 -48.78 -2.54 22.98
CA GLY A 202 -49.73 -1.60 23.57
C GLY A 202 -51.19 -2.05 23.49
N ILE A 203 -51.49 -3.23 22.95
CA ILE A 203 -52.86 -3.77 22.90
C ILE A 203 -53.22 -4.30 24.29
N GLY A 204 -54.32 -3.79 24.86
CA GLY A 204 -54.81 -4.20 26.17
C GLY A 204 -55.34 -5.65 26.16
N ASP A 205 -56.14 -5.97 25.15
CA ASP A 205 -56.67 -7.32 24.92
C ASP A 205 -55.54 -8.33 24.65
N GLU A 206 -55.49 -9.40 25.45
CA GLU A 206 -54.39 -10.37 25.41
C GLU A 206 -54.41 -11.23 24.16
N GLU A 207 -55.58 -11.70 23.73
CA GLU A 207 -55.70 -12.56 22.55
C GLU A 207 -55.33 -11.80 21.27
N ALA A 208 -55.83 -10.57 21.12
CA ALA A 208 -55.48 -9.69 20.01
C ALA A 208 -53.99 -9.31 20.03
N ARG A 209 -53.41 -9.08 21.23
CA ARG A 209 -51.98 -8.84 21.38
C ARG A 209 -51.16 -10.02 20.89
N GLU A 210 -51.44 -11.23 21.37
CA GLU A 210 -50.73 -12.44 20.95
C GLU A 210 -50.90 -12.74 19.46
N THR A 211 -52.10 -12.50 18.93
CA THR A 211 -52.37 -12.62 17.49
C THR A 211 -51.49 -11.69 16.67
N MET A 212 -51.38 -10.41 17.08
CA MET A 212 -50.51 -9.46 16.40
C MET A 212 -49.03 -9.76 16.57
N LEU A 213 -48.58 -10.21 17.75
CA LEU A 213 -47.18 -10.62 17.94
C LEU A 213 -46.81 -11.79 17.02
N ARG A 214 -47.68 -12.81 16.90
CA ARG A 214 -47.48 -13.92 15.96
C ARG A 214 -47.48 -13.47 14.50
N ALA A 215 -48.41 -12.58 14.14
CA ALA A 215 -48.45 -12.01 12.80
C ALA A 215 -47.14 -11.26 12.51
N SER A 216 -46.75 -10.30 13.34
CA SER A 216 -45.49 -9.54 13.23
C SER A 216 -44.25 -10.43 13.15
N SER A 217 -44.21 -11.52 13.93
CA SER A 217 -43.12 -12.50 13.85
C SER A 217 -43.04 -13.18 12.49
N ARG A 218 -44.17 -13.53 11.87
CA ARG A 218 -44.18 -14.15 10.53
C ARG A 218 -43.59 -13.22 9.49
N TRP A 219 -43.90 -11.92 9.54
CA TRP A 219 -43.32 -10.92 8.65
C TRP A 219 -41.80 -10.83 8.77
N ALA A 220 -41.29 -10.70 9.99
CA ALA A 220 -39.85 -10.59 10.24
C ALA A 220 -39.09 -11.87 9.87
N VAL A 221 -39.60 -13.04 10.27
CA VAL A 221 -38.93 -14.33 10.04
C VAL A 221 -39.01 -14.78 8.58
N ALA A 222 -40.14 -14.57 7.89
CA ALA A 222 -40.29 -14.96 6.48
C ALA A 222 -39.46 -14.09 5.54
N ALA A 223 -39.19 -12.83 5.90
CA ALA A 223 -38.33 -11.94 5.12
C ALA A 223 -36.85 -12.35 5.18
N ALA A 224 -36.38 -12.96 6.27
CA ALA A 224 -34.98 -13.30 6.48
C ALA A 224 -34.35 -14.21 5.39
N PRO A 225 -34.94 -15.35 4.98
CA PRO A 225 -34.37 -16.15 3.91
C PRO A 225 -34.34 -15.41 2.56
N VAL A 226 -35.36 -14.60 2.26
CA VAL A 226 -35.40 -13.78 1.04
C VAL A 226 -34.27 -12.75 1.05
N LEU A 227 -34.04 -12.10 2.18
CA LEU A 227 -32.95 -11.15 2.36
C LEU A 227 -31.58 -11.79 2.13
N LEU A 228 -31.33 -12.99 2.66
CA LEU A 228 -30.08 -13.72 2.41
C LEU A 228 -29.89 -14.04 0.92
N VAL A 229 -30.91 -14.59 0.27
CA VAL A 229 -30.83 -14.98 -1.16
C VAL A 229 -30.67 -13.74 -2.06
N SER A 230 -31.46 -12.69 -1.81
CA SER A 230 -31.38 -11.43 -2.57
C SER A 230 -30.06 -10.70 -2.35
N GLY A 231 -29.47 -10.77 -1.15
CA GLY A 231 -28.15 -10.20 -0.86
C GLY A 231 -27.03 -10.93 -1.60
N TRP A 232 -27.11 -12.26 -1.67
CA TRP A 232 -26.20 -13.05 -2.49
C TRP A 232 -26.34 -12.73 -3.98
N TRP A 233 -27.58 -12.67 -4.48
CA TRP A 233 -27.87 -12.28 -5.87
C TRP A 233 -27.35 -10.88 -6.18
N TYR A 234 -27.50 -9.92 -5.25
CA TYR A 234 -26.99 -8.56 -5.39
C TYR A 234 -25.47 -8.53 -5.58
N VAL A 235 -24.72 -9.30 -4.79
CA VAL A 235 -23.25 -9.35 -4.89
C VAL A 235 -22.80 -10.05 -6.16
N ASP A 236 -23.54 -11.07 -6.60
CA ASP A 236 -23.18 -11.86 -7.78
C ASP A 236 -23.24 -11.05 -9.09
N VAL A 237 -24.22 -10.14 -9.21
CA VAL A 237 -24.38 -9.26 -10.38
C VAL A 237 -23.41 -8.08 -10.42
N LEU A 238 -22.61 -7.86 -9.37
CA LEU A 238 -21.62 -6.78 -9.37
C LEU A 238 -20.49 -7.08 -10.39
N PRO A 239 -19.92 -6.04 -11.03
CA PRO A 239 -18.75 -6.21 -11.88
C PRO A 239 -17.62 -6.96 -11.16
N GLU A 240 -16.88 -7.80 -11.89
CA GLU A 240 -15.88 -8.70 -11.30
C GLU A 240 -14.84 -7.95 -10.43
N SER A 241 -14.40 -6.78 -10.90
CA SER A 241 -13.46 -5.91 -10.19
C SER A 241 -14.02 -5.41 -8.85
N VAL A 242 -15.30 -5.01 -8.84
CA VAL A 242 -16.02 -4.55 -7.65
C VAL A 242 -16.24 -5.71 -6.68
N ARG A 243 -16.63 -6.87 -7.21
CA ARG A 243 -16.87 -8.10 -6.43
C ARG A 243 -15.59 -8.60 -5.76
N ASP A 244 -14.46 -8.63 -6.47
CA ASP A 244 -13.16 -9.03 -5.90
C ASP A 244 -12.71 -8.06 -4.79
N PHE A 245 -12.85 -6.75 -5.02
CA PHE A 245 -12.58 -5.75 -3.99
C PHE A 245 -13.46 -5.94 -2.76
N PHE A 246 -14.77 -6.04 -2.96
CA PHE A 246 -15.76 -6.17 -1.89
C PHE A 246 -15.57 -7.44 -1.07
N LEU A 247 -15.25 -8.58 -1.70
CA LEU A 247 -15.13 -9.86 -1.01
C LEU A 247 -13.74 -10.06 -0.37
N ARG A 248 -12.67 -9.67 -1.05
CA ARG A 248 -11.30 -10.11 -0.70
C ARG A 248 -10.37 -8.99 -0.22
N ARG A 249 -10.56 -7.75 -0.69
CA ARG A 249 -9.56 -6.68 -0.49
C ARG A 249 -10.00 -5.56 0.45
N ALA A 250 -11.30 -5.41 0.68
CA ALA A 250 -11.86 -4.42 1.60
C ALA A 250 -11.89 -4.98 3.04
N SER A 251 -10.76 -4.92 3.74
CA SER A 251 -10.65 -5.38 5.14
C SER A 251 -11.60 -4.62 6.08
N GLU A 252 -11.82 -3.33 5.81
CA GLU A 252 -12.74 -2.46 6.56
C GLU A 252 -14.20 -2.92 6.42
N MET A 253 -14.55 -3.58 5.31
CA MET A 253 -15.89 -4.10 5.06
C MET A 253 -16.10 -5.51 5.63
N ALA A 254 -15.04 -6.20 6.06
CA ALA A 254 -15.14 -7.56 6.57
C ALA A 254 -16.07 -7.64 7.80
N ALA A 255 -15.99 -6.64 8.69
CA ALA A 255 -16.86 -6.54 9.86
C ALA A 255 -18.33 -6.40 9.45
N TYR A 256 -18.65 -5.55 8.47
CA TYR A 256 -20.03 -5.38 7.99
C TYR A 256 -20.56 -6.63 7.27
N ARG A 257 -19.73 -7.29 6.45
CA ARG A 257 -20.07 -8.56 5.79
C ARG A 257 -20.39 -9.68 6.78
N ALA A 258 -19.70 -9.71 7.92
CA ALA A 258 -19.97 -10.67 9.00
C ALA A 258 -21.18 -10.24 9.87
N ALA A 259 -21.30 -8.95 10.17
CA ALA A 259 -22.35 -8.42 11.04
C ALA A 259 -23.74 -8.54 10.42
N TRP A 260 -23.88 -8.32 9.10
CA TRP A 260 -25.18 -8.33 8.44
C TRP A 260 -25.96 -9.65 8.59
N PRO A 261 -25.41 -10.84 8.25
CA PRO A 261 -26.11 -12.11 8.49
C PRO A 261 -26.31 -12.42 9.99
N ALA A 262 -25.37 -12.02 10.85
CA ALA A 262 -25.49 -12.21 12.30
C ALA A 262 -26.66 -11.39 12.89
N MET A 263 -26.80 -10.14 12.46
CA MET A 263 -27.91 -9.27 12.86
C MET A 263 -29.25 -9.76 12.31
N LEU A 264 -29.27 -10.30 11.09
CA LEU A 264 -30.46 -10.90 10.51
C LEU A 264 -30.92 -12.13 11.30
N LEU A 265 -29.97 -12.99 11.70
CA LEU A 265 -30.24 -14.11 12.60
C LEU A 265 -30.76 -13.62 13.97
N ALA A 266 -30.16 -12.57 14.53
CA ALA A 266 -30.61 -11.97 15.79
C ALA A 266 -32.05 -11.44 15.67
N VAL A 267 -32.42 -10.82 14.55
CA VAL A 267 -33.80 -10.39 14.26
C VAL A 267 -34.74 -11.58 14.19
N ALA A 268 -34.39 -12.64 13.48
CA ALA A 268 -35.23 -13.83 13.37
C ALA A 268 -35.45 -14.52 14.74
N VAL A 269 -34.37 -14.75 15.49
CA VAL A 269 -34.43 -15.39 16.82
C VAL A 269 -35.16 -14.50 17.83
N GLY A 270 -34.86 -13.21 17.87
CA GLY A 270 -35.54 -12.28 18.76
C GLY A 270 -37.03 -12.12 18.44
N SER A 271 -37.40 -12.18 17.16
CA SER A 271 -38.81 -12.17 16.73
C SER A 271 -39.55 -13.42 17.21
N LEU A 272 -38.93 -14.59 17.12
CA LEU A 272 -39.48 -15.84 17.67
C LEU A 272 -39.60 -15.79 19.20
N ALA A 273 -38.60 -15.20 19.87
CA ALA A 273 -38.62 -15.02 21.33
C ALA A 273 -39.75 -14.08 21.79
N LEU A 274 -40.11 -13.05 21.01
CA LEU A 274 -41.24 -12.16 21.33
C LEU A 274 -42.60 -12.86 21.34
N VAL A 275 -42.73 -13.99 20.64
CA VAL A 275 -43.94 -14.82 20.63
C VAL A 275 -43.96 -15.85 21.78
N SER A 276 -42.85 -16.00 22.49
CA SER A 276 -42.77 -16.89 23.66
C SER A 276 -43.33 -16.23 24.93
N ARG A 277 -43.53 -16.98 26.02
CA ARG A 277 -44.13 -16.52 27.30
C ARG A 277 -43.23 -15.61 28.14
N LEU A 278 -42.56 -14.64 27.52
CA LEU A 278 -41.76 -13.63 28.22
C LEU A 278 -42.66 -12.61 28.95
N PRO A 279 -42.24 -12.08 30.10
CA PRO A 279 -42.92 -10.96 30.76
C PRO A 279 -43.02 -9.73 29.85
N LEU A 280 -44.11 -8.97 29.96
CA LEU A 280 -44.39 -7.81 29.11
C LEU A 280 -43.26 -6.74 29.10
N PRO A 281 -42.62 -6.38 30.24
CA PRO A 281 -41.48 -5.46 30.23
C PRO A 281 -40.30 -5.97 29.39
N LEU A 282 -40.00 -7.26 29.48
CA LEU A 282 -38.93 -7.87 28.70
C LEU A 282 -39.26 -7.90 27.20
N ARG A 283 -40.52 -8.17 26.84
CA ARG A 283 -40.97 -8.07 25.45
C ARG A 283 -40.85 -6.64 24.90
N ARG A 284 -41.16 -5.62 25.71
CA ARG A 284 -41.00 -4.21 25.30
C ARG A 284 -39.52 -3.87 25.08
N ALA A 285 -38.65 -4.26 26.01
CA ALA A 285 -37.21 -4.07 25.86
C ALA A 285 -36.67 -4.77 24.61
N LEU A 286 -37.05 -6.04 24.39
CA LEU A 286 -36.64 -6.80 23.22
C LEU A 286 -37.16 -6.19 21.90
N ALA A 287 -38.40 -5.69 21.85
CA ALA A 287 -38.92 -5.01 20.67
C ALA A 287 -38.11 -3.74 20.33
N VAL A 288 -37.71 -2.95 21.34
CA VAL A 288 -36.82 -1.79 21.13
C VAL A 288 -35.45 -2.24 20.63
N CYS A 289 -34.85 -3.28 21.23
CA CYS A 289 -33.59 -3.84 20.75
C CYS A 289 -33.69 -4.29 19.29
N LEU A 290 -34.77 -4.98 18.91
CA LEU A 290 -34.99 -5.42 17.54
C LEU A 290 -35.14 -4.26 16.56
N LEU A 291 -35.80 -3.16 16.94
CA LEU A 291 -35.84 -1.95 16.10
C LEU A 291 -34.44 -1.36 15.89
N LEU A 292 -33.59 -1.34 16.93
CA LEU A 292 -32.21 -0.87 16.82
C LEU A 292 -31.35 -1.80 15.94
N VAL A 293 -31.53 -3.11 16.06
CA VAL A 293 -30.87 -4.09 15.18
C VAL A 293 -31.37 -3.95 13.74
N GLY A 294 -32.67 -3.70 13.54
CA GLY A 294 -33.26 -3.39 12.23
C GLY A 294 -32.66 -2.13 11.61
N LEU A 295 -32.50 -1.05 12.38
CA LEU A 295 -31.81 0.16 11.94
C LEU A 295 -30.36 -0.13 11.56
N GLY A 296 -29.67 -0.94 12.36
CA GLY A 296 -28.32 -1.38 12.04
C GLY A 296 -28.23 -2.22 10.76
N LEU A 297 -29.24 -3.06 10.45
CA LEU A 297 -29.27 -3.87 9.21
C LEU A 297 -29.34 -2.96 7.98
N VAL A 298 -30.18 -1.93 8.04
CA VAL A 298 -30.28 -0.89 7.01
C VAL A 298 -28.96 -0.13 6.90
N GLY A 299 -28.40 0.32 8.03
CA GLY A 299 -27.14 1.06 8.06
C GLY A 299 -25.96 0.27 7.50
N ALA A 300 -25.84 -1.01 7.85
CA ALA A 300 -24.82 -1.91 7.33
C ALA A 300 -24.97 -2.13 5.82
N PHE A 301 -26.19 -2.34 5.32
CA PHE A 301 -26.45 -2.47 3.88
C PHE A 301 -26.08 -1.21 3.10
N GLU A 302 -26.57 -0.04 3.52
CA GLU A 302 -26.27 1.23 2.82
C GLU A 302 -24.76 1.58 2.89
N THR A 303 -24.08 1.25 3.99
CA THR A 303 -22.62 1.41 4.11
C THR A 303 -21.87 0.50 3.14
N MET A 304 -22.27 -0.78 3.04
CA MET A 304 -21.68 -1.73 2.10
C MET A 304 -21.92 -1.30 0.64
N ARG A 305 -23.12 -0.79 0.32
CA ARG A 305 -23.45 -0.25 -1.01
C ARG A 305 -22.60 0.97 -1.35
N GLU A 306 -22.45 1.90 -0.41
CA GLU A 306 -21.60 3.09 -0.56
C GLU A 306 -20.13 2.71 -0.81
N ALA A 307 -19.64 1.69 -0.09
CA ALA A 307 -18.28 1.21 -0.25
C ALA A 307 -18.06 0.49 -1.58
N ALA A 308 -19.05 -0.29 -2.05
CA ALA A 308 -18.97 -1.05 -3.29
C ALA A 308 -18.82 -0.15 -4.53
N ARG A 309 -19.38 1.06 -4.53
CA ARG A 309 -19.22 2.00 -5.64
C ARG A 309 -17.93 2.82 -5.61
N LYS A 310 -17.15 2.81 -4.53
CA LYS A 310 -15.91 3.62 -4.48
C LYS A 310 -14.88 3.11 -5.50
N PRO A 311 -14.20 4.01 -6.23
CA PRO A 311 -13.99 5.45 -5.99
C PRO A 311 -15.07 6.37 -6.58
N TRP A 312 -16.19 5.84 -7.04
CA TRP A 312 -17.20 6.55 -7.82
C TRP A 312 -18.38 7.04 -6.96
N LEU A 313 -19.04 8.10 -7.44
CA LEU A 313 -20.43 8.39 -7.14
C LEU A 313 -21.34 7.72 -8.16
N ILE A 314 -20.91 7.73 -9.42
CA ILE A 314 -21.56 7.06 -10.55
C ILE A 314 -20.44 6.32 -11.31
N GLU A 315 -20.50 4.98 -11.29
CA GLU A 315 -19.45 4.10 -11.83
C GLU A 315 -19.00 4.53 -13.23
N GLY A 316 -17.69 4.69 -13.42
CA GLY A 316 -17.07 5.06 -14.70
C GLY A 316 -17.32 6.49 -15.19
N MET A 317 -18.17 7.28 -14.50
CA MET A 317 -18.60 8.61 -14.98
C MET A 317 -18.19 9.76 -14.05
N LEU A 318 -18.22 9.53 -12.74
CA LEU A 318 -18.03 10.59 -11.75
C LEU A 318 -17.40 10.05 -10.47
N TRP A 319 -16.26 10.61 -10.07
CA TRP A 319 -15.59 10.22 -8.84
C TRP A 319 -16.29 10.72 -7.57
N ALA A 320 -15.90 10.17 -6.43
CA ALA A 320 -16.32 10.59 -5.08
C ALA A 320 -15.99 12.05 -4.75
N THR A 321 -15.12 12.69 -5.53
CA THR A 321 -14.82 14.14 -5.47
C THR A 321 -15.82 14.99 -6.25
N ASP A 322 -16.84 14.38 -6.86
CA ASP A 322 -17.76 15.03 -7.79
C ASP A 322 -17.05 15.54 -9.06
N ILE A 323 -15.84 15.06 -9.36
CA ILE A 323 -15.06 15.38 -10.57
C ILE A 323 -15.25 14.29 -11.63
N ARG A 324 -15.43 14.70 -12.89
CA ARG A 324 -15.52 13.77 -14.04
C ARG A 324 -14.13 13.36 -14.51
N PRO A 325 -13.87 12.07 -14.77
CA PRO A 325 -12.61 11.63 -15.36
C PRO A 325 -12.28 12.31 -16.69
N SER A 326 -13.29 12.59 -17.52
CA SER A 326 -13.10 13.28 -18.80
C SER A 326 -12.68 14.76 -18.66
N GLN A 327 -12.86 15.36 -17.49
CA GLN A 327 -12.44 16.72 -17.18
C GLN A 327 -11.13 16.77 -16.39
N ALA A 328 -10.62 15.61 -15.95
CA ALA A 328 -9.24 15.50 -15.54
C ALA A 328 -8.39 15.72 -16.79
N ALA A 329 -7.61 16.79 -16.79
CA ALA A 329 -6.50 16.96 -17.74
C ALA A 329 -5.50 15.79 -17.53
N PRO A 330 -4.35 15.69 -18.26
CA PRO A 330 -3.30 14.78 -17.82
C PRO A 330 -3.08 14.96 -16.32
N TYR A 331 -3.01 13.88 -15.55
CA TYR A 331 -3.11 13.89 -14.08
C TYR A 331 -2.19 14.92 -13.40
N GLU A 332 -1.11 15.34 -14.08
CA GLU A 332 -0.08 16.26 -13.60
C GLU A 332 -0.27 17.74 -14.03
N ALA A 333 -1.34 18.07 -14.75
CA ALA A 333 -1.63 19.46 -15.11
C ALA A 333 -2.25 20.20 -13.91
N PRO A 334 -1.87 21.47 -13.68
CA PRO A 334 -2.33 22.20 -12.50
C PRO A 334 -3.87 22.35 -12.48
N ILE A 335 -4.48 22.13 -11.31
CA ILE A 335 -5.94 22.19 -11.13
C ILE A 335 -6.40 23.54 -10.57
N LEU A 336 -5.63 24.17 -9.69
CA LEU A 336 -5.98 25.44 -9.05
C LEU A 336 -6.31 26.56 -10.05
N PRO A 337 -5.56 26.78 -11.15
CA PRO A 337 -5.91 27.80 -12.15
C PRO A 337 -7.28 27.59 -12.82
N ARG A 338 -7.80 26.36 -12.78
CA ARG A 338 -9.05 25.94 -13.45
C ARG A 338 -10.19 25.72 -12.45
N ALA A 339 -9.91 25.78 -11.15
CA ALA A 339 -10.89 25.60 -10.10
C ALA A 339 -11.55 26.94 -9.76
N LYS A 340 -12.73 27.21 -10.35
CA LYS A 340 -13.49 28.47 -10.18
C LYS A 340 -13.69 28.93 -8.72
N TRP A 341 -13.71 27.98 -7.80
CA TRP A 341 -14.00 28.18 -6.38
C TRP A 341 -12.77 28.02 -5.48
N ALA A 342 -11.57 27.90 -6.06
CA ALA A 342 -10.32 27.99 -5.31
C ALA A 342 -10.04 29.45 -4.93
N ARG A 343 -9.42 29.67 -3.77
CA ARG A 343 -8.95 30.99 -3.33
C ARG A 343 -7.57 31.27 -3.92
N THR A 344 -6.71 30.26 -3.95
CA THR A 344 -5.39 30.30 -4.60
C THR A 344 -5.47 29.67 -5.99
N HIS A 345 -4.85 30.30 -6.98
CA HIS A 345 -4.85 29.83 -8.38
C HIS A 345 -3.47 29.38 -8.87
N ASP A 346 -2.45 29.52 -8.02
CA ASP A 346 -1.05 29.20 -8.27
C ASP A 346 -0.39 28.78 -6.95
N VAL A 347 0.71 28.02 -7.04
CA VAL A 347 1.50 27.59 -5.89
C VAL A 347 2.79 28.40 -5.84
N THR A 348 2.99 29.13 -4.76
CA THR A 348 4.19 29.89 -4.42
C THR A 348 4.71 29.46 -3.05
N PRO A 349 5.99 29.73 -2.72
CA PRO A 349 6.50 29.43 -1.39
C PRO A 349 5.68 30.06 -0.25
N ASP A 350 5.16 31.27 -0.45
CA ASP A 350 4.41 32.02 0.57
C ASP A 350 2.97 31.51 0.75
N ASN A 351 2.39 30.88 -0.27
CA ASN A 351 0.98 30.44 -0.25
C ASN A 351 0.81 28.91 -0.19
N ALA A 352 1.89 28.13 -0.13
CA ALA A 352 1.85 26.68 -0.28
C ALA A 352 0.85 25.97 0.65
N LEU A 353 0.75 26.38 1.92
CA LEU A 353 -0.23 25.80 2.86
C LEU A 353 -1.67 26.19 2.51
N ALA A 354 -1.90 27.43 2.05
CA ALA A 354 -3.21 27.89 1.60
C ALA A 354 -3.67 27.15 0.34
N ALA A 355 -2.75 26.95 -0.62
CA ALA A 355 -2.97 26.13 -1.80
C ALA A 355 -3.29 24.67 -1.44
N GLY A 356 -2.56 24.10 -0.48
CA GLY A 356 -2.85 22.77 0.05
C GLY A 356 -4.23 22.66 0.70
N ALA A 357 -4.69 23.69 1.43
CA ALA A 357 -6.02 23.73 2.01
C ALA A 357 -7.14 23.79 0.96
N ASP A 358 -6.92 24.52 -0.13
CA ASP A 358 -7.87 24.57 -1.25
C ASP A 358 -7.93 23.23 -1.99
N LEU A 359 -6.78 22.60 -2.25
CA LEU A 359 -6.72 21.25 -2.82
C LEU A 359 -7.43 20.21 -1.93
N TYR A 360 -7.23 20.28 -0.61
CA TYR A 360 -7.94 19.40 0.33
C TYR A 360 -9.45 19.61 0.24
N THR A 361 -9.89 20.87 0.14
CA THR A 361 -11.31 21.21 0.02
C THR A 361 -11.90 20.64 -1.28
N LEU A 362 -11.17 20.75 -2.39
CA LEU A 362 -11.64 20.32 -3.71
C LEU A 362 -11.62 18.80 -3.90
N GLU A 363 -10.63 18.10 -3.35
CA GLU A 363 -10.38 16.69 -3.68
C GLU A 363 -10.47 15.71 -2.51
N CYS A 364 -10.45 16.18 -1.26
CA CYS A 364 -10.42 15.30 -0.08
C CYS A 364 -11.66 15.43 0.80
N LEU A 365 -12.18 16.66 1.00
CA LEU A 365 -13.21 16.97 2.00
C LEU A 365 -14.55 16.23 1.79
N SER A 366 -14.89 15.87 0.55
CA SER A 366 -16.10 15.10 0.26
C SER A 366 -16.09 13.73 0.95
N CYS A 367 -14.91 13.16 1.16
CA CYS A 367 -14.71 11.83 1.72
C CYS A 367 -14.03 11.83 3.10
N HIS A 368 -13.20 12.82 3.38
CA HIS A 368 -12.36 12.88 4.57
C HIS A 368 -12.68 14.10 5.45
N SER A 369 -13.03 13.82 6.69
CA SER A 369 -13.16 14.86 7.72
C SER A 369 -11.80 15.18 8.33
N ILE A 370 -11.72 16.31 9.03
CA ILE A 370 -10.61 16.68 9.91
C ILE A 370 -11.15 16.64 11.33
N ASP A 371 -10.59 15.78 12.18
CA ASP A 371 -11.05 15.59 13.58
C ASP A 371 -12.53 15.16 13.70
N GLY A 372 -13.05 14.51 12.66
CA GLY A 372 -14.44 14.11 12.57
C GLY A 372 -14.74 12.67 12.97
N PRO A 373 -16.05 12.36 13.14
CA PRO A 373 -16.47 11.01 13.51
C PRO A 373 -16.31 10.00 12.37
N VAL A 374 -16.29 10.47 11.11
CA VAL A 374 -16.28 9.61 9.91
C VAL A 374 -15.06 9.91 9.05
N ARG A 375 -14.26 8.88 8.75
CA ARG A 375 -13.10 8.93 7.83
C ARG A 375 -12.14 10.10 8.08
N ASP A 376 -11.89 10.40 9.35
CA ASP A 376 -10.91 11.41 9.76
C ASP A 376 -9.54 11.14 9.14
N ILE A 377 -9.04 12.09 8.34
CA ILE A 377 -7.78 11.97 7.61
C ILE A 377 -6.60 11.75 8.55
N ARG A 378 -6.64 12.32 9.76
CA ARG A 378 -5.54 12.26 10.74
C ARG A 378 -5.25 10.82 11.17
N LYS A 379 -6.27 9.95 11.24
CA LYS A 379 -6.10 8.52 11.57
C LYS A 379 -5.25 7.79 10.54
N PHE A 380 -5.23 8.26 9.30
CA PHE A 380 -4.50 7.65 8.19
C PHE A 380 -3.17 8.33 7.88
N THR A 381 -2.94 9.56 8.34
CA THR A 381 -1.80 10.38 7.88
C THR A 381 -0.89 10.88 9.00
N ARG A 382 -1.33 10.92 10.27
CA ARG A 382 -0.53 11.50 11.38
C ARG A 382 0.82 10.85 11.66
N HIS A 383 1.05 9.66 11.11
CA HIS A 383 2.28 8.90 11.33
C HIS A 383 3.37 9.20 10.29
N VAL A 384 3.08 10.01 9.26
CA VAL A 384 4.01 10.35 8.18
C VAL A 384 4.07 11.86 7.94
N GLY A 385 5.25 12.33 7.54
CA GLY A 385 5.48 13.73 7.14
C GLY A 385 5.08 14.01 5.70
N ALA A 386 5.36 15.23 5.23
CA ALA A 386 5.00 15.69 3.90
C ALA A 386 5.56 14.79 2.77
N VAL A 387 6.80 14.30 2.89
CA VAL A 387 7.42 13.42 1.88
C VAL A 387 6.66 12.09 1.75
N GLY A 388 6.28 11.47 2.88
CA GLY A 388 5.49 10.25 2.88
C GLY A 388 4.08 10.47 2.34
N LEU A 389 3.46 11.61 2.67
CA LEU A 389 2.15 11.99 2.14
C LEU A 389 2.18 12.24 0.64
N GLU A 390 3.23 12.90 0.13
CA GLU A 390 3.40 13.08 -1.31
C GLU A 390 3.52 11.72 -2.01
N ALA A 391 4.27 10.76 -1.44
CA ALA A 391 4.35 9.41 -1.98
C ALA A 391 2.98 8.71 -2.02
N TYR A 392 2.17 8.86 -0.96
CA TYR A 392 0.80 8.35 -0.93
C TYR A 392 -0.09 8.97 -2.01
N LEU A 393 -0.02 10.30 -2.19
CA LEU A 393 -0.75 11.02 -3.24
C LEU A 393 -0.30 10.58 -4.64
N THR A 394 1.00 10.38 -4.86
CA THR A 394 1.55 9.87 -6.12
C THR A 394 1.03 8.47 -6.47
N GLY A 395 0.85 7.60 -5.47
CA GLY A 395 0.30 6.25 -5.65
C GLY A 395 -1.22 6.16 -5.61
N GLN A 396 -1.91 7.25 -5.24
CA GLN A 396 -3.35 7.27 -5.06
C GLN A 396 -4.07 6.91 -6.37
N GLY A 397 -5.03 5.98 -6.31
CA GLY A 397 -5.80 5.53 -7.47
C GLY A 397 -5.05 4.63 -8.47
N LYS A 398 -3.76 4.34 -8.27
CA LYS A 398 -2.97 3.47 -9.17
C LYS A 398 -3.13 1.98 -8.85
N LEU A 399 -2.46 1.49 -7.80
CA LEU A 399 -2.54 0.07 -7.40
C LEU A 399 -3.84 -0.27 -6.66
N PHE A 400 -4.36 0.69 -5.89
CA PHE A 400 -5.60 0.55 -5.14
C PHE A 400 -6.59 1.61 -5.59
N THR A 401 -7.57 1.18 -6.38
CA THR A 401 -8.50 2.07 -7.06
C THR A 401 -9.66 2.55 -6.20
N HIS A 402 -9.77 2.14 -4.93
CA HIS A 402 -10.82 2.58 -4.00
C HIS A 402 -10.89 4.09 -3.71
N MET A 403 -9.83 4.83 -4.05
CA MET A 403 -9.79 6.30 -4.03
C MET A 403 -9.52 6.79 -5.46
N PRO A 404 -10.11 7.93 -5.88
CA PRO A 404 -9.78 8.53 -7.16
C PRO A 404 -8.32 8.97 -7.18
N PRO A 405 -7.66 8.99 -8.35
CA PRO A 405 -6.31 9.53 -8.46
C PRO A 405 -6.27 11.00 -8.02
N PHE A 406 -5.14 11.43 -7.45
CA PHE A 406 -4.90 12.85 -7.18
C PHE A 406 -4.79 13.62 -8.51
N LEU A 407 -5.41 14.80 -8.58
CA LEU A 407 -5.35 15.68 -9.75
C LEU A 407 -4.53 16.93 -9.42
N GLY A 408 -3.42 17.13 -10.11
CA GLY A 408 -2.65 18.35 -9.93
C GLY A 408 -1.18 18.18 -10.24
N SER A 409 -0.51 19.33 -10.40
CA SER A 409 0.93 19.37 -10.64
C SER A 409 1.74 18.84 -9.45
N PRO A 410 3.02 18.46 -9.63
CA PRO A 410 3.90 18.12 -8.52
C PRO A 410 3.95 19.18 -7.41
N ALA A 411 3.92 20.47 -7.78
CA ALA A 411 3.89 21.57 -6.81
C ALA A 411 2.59 21.59 -5.99
N GLU A 412 1.43 21.36 -6.62
CA GLU A 412 0.14 21.23 -5.93
C GLU A 412 0.11 19.99 -5.02
N ARG A 413 0.65 18.87 -5.48
CA ARG A 413 0.75 17.65 -4.68
C ARG A 413 1.60 17.87 -3.42
N ALA A 414 2.74 18.54 -3.57
CA ALA A 414 3.61 18.91 -2.46
C ALA A 414 2.92 19.89 -1.50
N ALA A 415 2.17 20.87 -2.02
CA ALA A 415 1.37 21.81 -1.23
C ALA A 415 0.29 21.10 -0.40
N LEU A 416 -0.47 20.16 -0.99
CA LEU A 416 -1.45 19.35 -0.26
C LEU A 416 -0.79 18.47 0.80
N ALA A 417 0.32 17.82 0.48
CA ALA A 417 1.08 17.00 1.42
C ALA A 417 1.60 17.84 2.61
N ALA A 418 2.11 19.05 2.34
CA ALA A 418 2.56 19.99 3.36
C ALA A 418 1.40 20.45 4.26
N TYR A 419 0.25 20.81 3.68
CA TYR A 419 -0.94 21.20 4.45
C TYR A 419 -1.42 20.06 5.37
N ILE A 420 -1.51 18.83 4.87
CA ILE A 420 -1.94 17.69 5.68
C ILE A 420 -0.92 17.40 6.80
N ALA A 421 0.38 17.44 6.51
CA ALA A 421 1.42 17.21 7.52
C ALA A 421 1.43 18.31 8.59
N GLN A 422 1.51 19.57 8.16
CA GLN A 422 1.82 20.70 9.04
C GLN A 422 0.57 21.29 9.69
N ASP A 423 -0.47 21.57 8.91
CA ASP A 423 -1.67 22.24 9.44
C ASP A 423 -2.65 21.26 10.03
N VAL A 424 -2.88 20.11 9.39
CA VAL A 424 -3.86 19.12 9.85
C VAL A 424 -3.26 18.21 10.93
N ASN A 425 -2.06 17.67 10.71
CA ASN A 425 -1.43 16.75 11.66
C ASN A 425 -0.51 17.43 12.67
N LYS A 426 -0.23 18.73 12.54
CA LYS A 426 0.68 19.49 13.42
C LYS A 426 2.09 18.90 13.47
N MET A 427 2.53 18.33 12.35
CA MET A 427 3.85 17.73 12.21
C MET A 427 4.77 18.72 11.50
N PRO A 428 5.87 19.15 12.13
CA PRO A 428 6.77 20.14 11.53
C PRO A 428 7.44 19.59 10.28
N PRO A 429 7.89 20.46 9.35
CA PRO A 429 8.72 20.05 8.23
C PRO A 429 9.97 19.32 8.74
N ALA A 430 10.28 18.16 8.12
CA ALA A 430 11.53 17.48 8.40
C ALA A 430 12.69 18.35 7.92
N LYS A 431 13.68 18.58 8.78
CA LYS A 431 14.95 19.19 8.37
C LYS A 431 15.88 18.06 7.95
N GLU A 432 16.36 18.09 6.71
CA GLU A 432 17.49 17.26 6.30
C GLU A 432 18.76 17.91 6.84
N THR A 433 19.21 17.46 8.01
CA THR A 433 20.53 17.81 8.52
C THR A 433 21.48 16.69 8.11
N PRO A 434 22.53 16.98 7.32
CA PRO A 434 23.55 15.99 7.01
C PRO A 434 24.07 15.38 8.31
N VAL A 435 24.18 14.05 8.37
CA VAL A 435 24.76 13.38 9.54
C VAL A 435 26.23 13.79 9.63
N GLU A 436 26.67 14.20 10.82
CA GLU A 436 28.07 14.54 11.05
C GLU A 436 28.90 13.25 11.03
N VAL A 437 29.69 13.07 9.97
CA VAL A 437 30.59 11.94 9.82
C VAL A 437 31.96 12.30 10.40
N THR A 438 32.50 11.43 11.25
CA THR A 438 33.91 11.50 11.66
C THR A 438 34.72 10.54 10.79
N PRO A 439 35.64 11.03 9.93
CA PRO A 439 36.52 10.17 9.15
C PRO A 439 37.32 9.25 10.06
N ALA A 440 37.36 7.95 9.74
CA ALA A 440 38.23 7.02 10.44
C ALA A 440 39.64 7.10 9.83
N GLU A 441 40.65 7.35 10.65
CA GLU A 441 42.04 7.25 10.21
C GLU A 441 42.40 5.79 9.92
N VAL A 442 42.86 5.53 8.70
CA VAL A 442 43.31 4.19 8.28
C VAL A 442 44.80 4.25 8.01
N ALA A 443 45.58 3.60 8.86
CA ALA A 443 47.00 3.41 8.59
C ALA A 443 47.19 2.49 7.37
N ILE A 444 47.64 3.07 6.25
CA ILE A 444 47.96 2.37 5.02
C ILE A 444 49.15 1.43 5.27
N PRO A 445 49.03 0.12 5.01
CA PRO A 445 50.14 -0.82 5.20
C PRO A 445 51.34 -0.46 4.31
N ALA A 446 52.56 -0.71 4.79
CA ALA A 446 53.77 -0.42 4.02
C ALA A 446 53.92 -1.37 2.82
N PHE A 447 54.48 -0.85 1.72
CA PHE A 447 54.85 -1.65 0.55
C PHE A 447 56.17 -1.15 -0.03
N ASP A 448 57.15 -2.04 -0.13
CA ASP A 448 58.46 -1.77 -0.76
C ASP A 448 58.54 -2.55 -2.08
N PRO A 449 58.38 -1.88 -3.25
CA PRO A 449 58.35 -2.56 -4.54
C PRO A 449 59.69 -3.21 -4.91
N GLU A 450 60.82 -2.86 -4.27
CA GLU A 450 62.10 -3.51 -4.54
C GLU A 450 62.29 -4.81 -3.76
N LYS A 451 61.62 -4.95 -2.60
CA LYS A 451 61.80 -6.10 -1.69
C LYS A 451 60.61 -7.04 -1.64
N ALA A 452 59.41 -6.57 -1.97
CA ALA A 452 58.20 -7.37 -1.82
C ALA A 452 58.18 -8.52 -2.86
N SER A 453 58.14 -9.76 -2.38
CA SER A 453 58.00 -10.95 -3.25
C SER A 453 56.54 -11.21 -3.65
N HIS A 454 55.59 -10.74 -2.84
CA HIS A 454 54.17 -10.91 -3.05
C HIS A 454 53.43 -9.61 -2.73
N LEU A 455 52.22 -9.49 -3.26
CA LEU A 455 51.22 -8.52 -2.82
C LEU A 455 49.87 -9.20 -2.70
N VAL A 456 48.96 -8.62 -1.93
CA VAL A 456 47.58 -9.09 -1.80
C VAL A 456 46.61 -7.96 -2.13
N LEU A 457 45.77 -8.18 -3.14
CA LEU A 457 44.65 -7.29 -3.45
C LEU A 457 43.40 -7.89 -2.84
N ALA A 458 42.81 -7.20 -1.86
CA ALA A 458 41.58 -7.62 -1.19
C ALA A 458 40.45 -6.63 -1.47
N VAL A 459 39.26 -7.16 -1.74
CA VAL A 459 38.09 -6.38 -2.10
C VAL A 459 36.82 -7.02 -1.54
N GLY A 460 35.89 -6.20 -1.04
CA GLY A 460 34.55 -6.66 -0.66
C GLY A 460 33.79 -7.21 -1.87
N GLU A 461 32.95 -8.23 -1.67
CA GLU A 461 32.11 -8.76 -2.75
C GLU A 461 31.07 -7.72 -3.23
N LEU A 462 30.62 -6.87 -2.29
CA LEU A 462 29.78 -5.71 -2.51
C LEU A 462 30.39 -4.48 -1.83
N GLY A 463 30.17 -3.29 -2.41
CA GLY A 463 30.65 -2.04 -1.82
C GLY A 463 30.04 -1.72 -0.46
N VAL A 464 28.75 -2.04 -0.28
CA VAL A 464 28.01 -2.02 0.99
C VAL A 464 26.89 -3.07 0.92
N VAL A 465 26.66 -3.81 2.00
CA VAL A 465 25.44 -4.61 2.20
C VAL A 465 24.43 -3.83 3.02
N ALA A 466 23.22 -3.63 2.49
CA ALA A 466 22.13 -2.98 3.21
C ALA A 466 21.27 -4.02 3.96
N LEU A 467 21.06 -3.78 5.25
CA LEU A 467 20.23 -4.56 6.16
C LEU A 467 19.09 -3.68 6.68
N ALA A 468 18.00 -4.29 7.15
CA ALA A 468 16.93 -3.53 7.80
C ALA A 468 17.28 -3.12 9.24
N GLY A 469 18.13 -3.89 9.92
CA GLY A 469 18.46 -3.67 11.33
C GLY A 469 17.28 -3.91 12.28
N CYS A 470 16.31 -4.76 11.90
CA CYS A 470 15.12 -5.03 12.71
C CYS A 470 14.77 -6.52 12.77
N ASP A 471 15.80 -7.38 12.86
CA ASP A 471 15.66 -8.85 12.76
C ASP A 471 14.70 -9.48 13.78
N GLY A 472 14.39 -8.80 14.88
CA GLY A 472 13.32 -9.21 15.80
C GLY A 472 11.89 -9.01 15.27
N SER A 473 11.73 -8.40 14.10
CA SER A 473 10.46 -8.25 13.37
C SER A 473 10.52 -8.90 12.00
N PHE A 474 11.44 -8.46 11.14
CA PHE A 474 11.69 -9.08 9.84
C PHE A 474 13.15 -8.90 9.41
N SER A 475 13.59 -9.72 8.46
CA SER A 475 14.93 -9.64 7.87
C SER A 475 14.84 -9.67 6.34
N LEU A 476 15.55 -8.74 5.70
CA LEU A 476 15.68 -8.64 4.24
C LEU A 476 16.94 -9.34 3.71
N ALA A 477 17.94 -9.53 4.58
CA ALA A 477 19.24 -10.10 4.25
C ALA A 477 19.91 -10.57 5.55
N VAL A 478 20.70 -11.65 5.48
CA VAL A 478 21.50 -12.08 6.63
C VAL A 478 22.66 -11.11 6.87
N PRO A 479 23.00 -10.79 8.13
CA PRO A 479 24.10 -9.88 8.43
C PRO A 479 25.44 -10.34 7.88
N GLY A 480 26.19 -9.41 7.30
CA GLY A 480 27.55 -9.64 6.82
C GLY A 480 27.80 -9.18 5.40
N ASN A 481 29.04 -9.32 4.94
CA ASN A 481 29.46 -9.07 3.58
C ASN A 481 30.55 -10.09 3.18
N GLY A 482 30.76 -10.30 1.89
CA GLY A 482 31.79 -11.20 1.38
C GLY A 482 33.12 -10.47 1.18
N LEU A 483 34.22 -11.20 1.27
CA LEU A 483 35.56 -10.73 0.94
C LEU A 483 36.20 -11.65 -0.10
N ARG A 484 36.88 -11.05 -1.07
CA ARG A 484 37.70 -11.74 -2.08
C ARG A 484 39.11 -11.18 -2.08
N ALA A 485 40.08 -12.05 -2.21
CA ALA A 485 41.48 -11.66 -2.31
C ALA A 485 42.19 -12.45 -3.40
N VAL A 486 43.14 -11.78 -4.07
CA VAL A 486 44.12 -12.42 -4.95
C VAL A 486 45.50 -12.11 -4.42
N VAL A 487 46.31 -13.15 -4.22
CA VAL A 487 47.73 -12.99 -3.88
C VAL A 487 48.50 -13.09 -5.17
N VAL A 488 49.27 -12.05 -5.51
CA VAL A 488 50.10 -12.02 -6.71
C VAL A 488 51.54 -12.23 -6.29
N LYS A 489 52.16 -13.29 -6.81
CA LYS A 489 53.60 -13.49 -6.72
C LYS A 489 54.24 -12.61 -7.79
N ARG A 490 55.08 -11.66 -7.35
CA ARG A 490 55.71 -10.66 -8.22
C ARG A 490 56.89 -11.30 -8.95
N ASP A 491 56.94 -11.10 -10.27
CA ASP A 491 58.03 -11.53 -11.15
C ASP A 491 57.96 -10.76 -12.48
N VAL A 492 58.79 -11.10 -13.46
CA VAL A 492 58.70 -10.59 -14.84
C VAL A 492 57.32 -10.90 -15.42
N LEU A 493 56.84 -12.13 -15.20
CA LEU A 493 55.48 -12.59 -15.49
C LEU A 493 54.82 -13.00 -14.17
N PRO A 494 54.06 -12.10 -13.52
CA PRO A 494 53.42 -12.37 -12.24
C PRO A 494 52.37 -13.47 -12.34
N GLU A 495 52.19 -14.19 -11.25
CA GLU A 495 51.21 -15.27 -11.15
C GLU A 495 50.28 -15.07 -9.96
N ALA A 496 48.99 -15.37 -10.15
CA ALA A 496 48.04 -15.47 -9.05
C ALA A 496 48.32 -16.75 -8.24
N ALA A 497 48.87 -16.59 -7.05
CA ALA A 497 49.37 -17.67 -6.21
C ALA A 497 48.31 -18.13 -5.20
N THR A 498 48.08 -19.43 -5.14
CA THR A 498 47.22 -20.07 -4.12
C THR A 498 47.89 -21.26 -3.45
N GLU A 499 48.79 -21.95 -4.14
CA GLU A 499 49.53 -23.09 -3.62
C GLU A 499 50.48 -22.71 -2.49
N GLY A 500 50.46 -23.46 -1.39
CA GLY A 500 51.34 -23.25 -0.25
C GLY A 500 51.09 -21.95 0.54
N LEU A 501 50.02 -21.22 0.24
CA LEU A 501 49.65 -19.97 0.90
C LEU A 501 48.38 -20.12 1.74
N THR A 502 48.36 -19.43 2.88
CA THR A 502 47.15 -19.24 3.70
C THR A 502 46.82 -17.77 3.76
N VAL A 503 45.57 -17.39 3.44
CA VAL A 503 45.09 -16.02 3.59
C VAL A 503 44.10 -15.94 4.73
N ARG A 504 44.36 -15.03 5.67
CA ARG A 504 43.50 -14.76 6.82
C ARG A 504 42.93 -13.35 6.75
N TYR A 505 41.75 -13.17 7.32
CA TYR A 505 41.15 -11.87 7.55
C TYR A 505 40.90 -11.69 9.04
N ALA A 506 41.00 -10.44 9.52
CA ALA A 506 40.72 -10.07 10.90
C ALA A 506 39.91 -8.77 10.95
N ALA A 507 38.83 -8.78 11.73
CA ALA A 507 38.02 -7.62 12.00
C ALA A 507 38.78 -6.64 12.93
N PRO A 508 38.53 -5.33 12.81
CA PRO A 508 39.01 -4.37 13.81
C PRO A 508 38.33 -4.64 15.15
N ASP A 509 38.96 -4.28 16.27
CA ASP A 509 38.49 -4.63 17.62
C ASP A 509 37.03 -4.22 17.88
N GLY A 510 36.60 -3.07 17.36
CA GLY A 510 35.22 -2.58 17.46
C GLY A 510 34.16 -3.40 16.71
N ALA A 511 34.58 -4.28 15.78
CA ALA A 511 33.69 -5.06 14.90
C ALA A 511 33.77 -6.58 15.15
N LYS A 512 34.46 -7.03 16.21
CA LYS A 512 34.63 -8.46 16.53
C LYS A 512 33.40 -9.13 17.15
N ASP A 513 32.40 -8.36 17.59
CA ASP A 513 31.21 -8.89 18.27
C ASP A 513 29.89 -8.35 17.67
N PRO A 514 29.56 -8.67 16.41
CA PRO A 514 28.31 -8.23 15.79
C PRO A 514 27.05 -8.77 16.46
N ALA A 515 27.10 -9.92 17.15
CA ALA A 515 25.96 -10.52 17.86
C ALA A 515 25.56 -9.75 19.11
N ALA A 516 26.46 -8.98 19.71
CA ALA A 516 26.10 -8.00 20.73
C ALA A 516 25.39 -6.76 20.17
N ARG A 517 25.37 -6.57 18.84
CA ARG A 517 24.87 -5.36 18.16
C ARG A 517 23.62 -5.57 17.33
N LEU A 518 23.42 -6.79 16.83
CA LEU A 518 22.27 -7.16 16.01
C LEU A 518 21.53 -8.33 16.65
N GLU A 519 20.20 -8.26 16.62
CA GLU A 519 19.35 -9.32 17.17
C GLU A 519 19.29 -10.59 16.30
N PHE A 520 19.88 -10.60 15.10
CA PHE A 520 19.78 -11.71 14.14
C PHE A 520 20.04 -13.08 14.75
N TRP A 521 21.13 -13.23 15.52
CA TRP A 521 21.51 -14.53 16.12
C TRP A 521 20.48 -15.07 17.11
N LYS A 522 19.77 -14.19 17.84
CA LYS A 522 18.67 -14.57 18.74
C LYS A 522 17.52 -15.23 17.98
N TYR A 523 17.34 -14.87 16.71
CA TYR A 523 16.24 -15.33 15.86
C TYR A 523 16.68 -16.20 14.68
N ALA A 524 17.94 -16.64 14.63
CA ALA A 524 18.51 -17.40 13.52
C ALA A 524 17.67 -18.63 13.15
N LYS A 525 17.13 -19.35 14.15
CA LYS A 525 16.27 -20.50 13.91
C LYS A 525 15.03 -20.16 13.08
N ALA A 526 14.39 -19.02 13.36
CA ALA A 526 13.22 -18.55 12.61
C ALA A 526 13.61 -17.97 11.24
N LEU A 527 14.74 -17.26 11.16
CA LEU A 527 15.14 -16.52 9.97
C LEU A 527 15.86 -17.37 8.91
N VAL A 528 16.65 -18.36 9.33
CA VAL A 528 17.48 -19.20 8.44
C VAL A 528 17.30 -20.70 8.66
N GLY A 529 16.38 -21.11 9.54
CA GLY A 529 16.04 -22.51 9.78
C GLY A 529 17.06 -23.29 10.62
N LYS A 530 18.07 -22.62 11.19
CA LYS A 530 19.16 -23.24 11.95
C LYS A 530 19.53 -22.38 13.16
N GLU A 531 19.94 -23.03 14.24
CA GLU A 531 20.59 -22.35 15.36
C GLU A 531 22.04 -22.03 14.96
N LEU A 532 22.48 -20.81 15.25
CA LEU A 532 23.84 -20.34 14.96
C LEU A 532 24.49 -19.91 16.27
N ALA A 533 25.78 -20.24 16.42
CA ALA A 533 26.56 -19.67 17.51
C ALA A 533 26.67 -18.13 17.33
N PRO A 534 26.75 -17.35 18.41
CA PRO A 534 27.00 -15.92 18.33
C PRO A 534 28.22 -15.62 17.43
N ASN A 535 28.12 -14.58 16.60
CA ASN A 535 29.17 -14.14 15.68
C ASN A 535 29.55 -15.16 14.59
N VAL A 536 28.75 -16.22 14.39
CA VAL A 536 28.96 -17.18 13.30
C VAL A 536 27.89 -16.99 12.23
N SER A 537 28.30 -16.84 10.98
CA SER A 537 27.39 -16.67 9.85
C SER A 537 26.77 -18.00 9.39
N VAL A 538 25.83 -17.93 8.44
CA VAL A 538 25.19 -19.12 7.84
C VAL A 538 26.20 -20.02 7.11
N THR A 539 27.33 -19.45 6.65
CA THR A 539 28.43 -20.17 5.98
C THR A 539 29.49 -20.68 6.97
N GLY A 540 29.31 -20.45 8.27
CA GLY A 540 30.24 -20.91 9.31
C GLY A 540 31.43 -19.97 9.54
N LEU A 541 31.41 -18.75 9.00
CA LEU A 541 32.47 -17.77 9.17
C LEU A 541 32.27 -16.91 10.42
N SER A 542 33.39 -16.50 11.03
CA SER A 542 33.45 -15.54 12.13
C SER A 542 34.10 -14.22 11.67
N PRO A 543 34.08 -13.13 12.47
CA PRO A 543 34.72 -11.86 12.12
C PRO A 543 36.23 -11.98 11.85
N ASP A 544 36.87 -12.97 12.47
CA ASP A 544 38.25 -13.37 12.18
C ASP A 544 38.22 -14.78 11.59
N GLY A 545 39.03 -15.04 10.56
CA GLY A 545 39.00 -16.34 9.90
C GLY A 545 40.05 -16.55 8.82
N THR A 546 40.00 -17.73 8.22
CA THR A 546 40.82 -18.11 7.07
C THR A 546 39.94 -18.16 5.83
N MET A 547 40.41 -17.56 4.73
CA MET A 547 39.69 -17.55 3.46
C MET A 547 39.83 -18.90 2.75
N ALA A 548 38.77 -19.33 2.07
CA ALA A 548 38.76 -20.56 1.28
C ALA A 548 39.34 -20.32 -0.12
N VAL A 549 40.19 -21.24 -0.58
CA VAL A 549 40.70 -21.22 -1.95
C VAL A 549 39.56 -21.54 -2.93
N SER A 550 39.44 -20.72 -3.98
CA SER A 550 38.46 -20.87 -5.06
C SER A 550 39.12 -20.52 -6.39
N GLY A 551 39.62 -21.53 -7.09
CA GLY A 551 40.43 -21.34 -8.29
C GLY A 551 41.70 -20.56 -7.98
N LYS A 552 41.89 -19.40 -8.62
CA LYS A 552 43.03 -18.49 -8.42
C LYS A 552 42.83 -17.46 -7.31
N LEU A 553 41.76 -17.59 -6.51
CA LEU A 553 41.34 -16.61 -5.52
C LEU A 553 41.20 -17.22 -4.14
N PHE A 554 41.22 -16.34 -3.14
CA PHE A 554 40.79 -16.60 -1.79
C PHE A 554 39.44 -15.90 -1.56
N THR A 555 38.49 -16.61 -0.96
CA THR A 555 37.11 -16.13 -0.78
C THR A 555 36.61 -16.40 0.63
N ALA A 556 35.87 -15.45 1.20
CA ALA A 556 35.18 -15.57 2.47
C ALA A 556 33.79 -14.95 2.31
N ALA A 557 32.80 -15.76 1.94
CA ALA A 557 31.45 -15.30 1.65
C ALA A 557 30.58 -15.25 2.92
N GLY A 558 30.08 -14.06 3.26
CA GLY A 558 29.20 -13.85 4.42
C GLY A 558 29.96 -13.76 5.75
N ILE A 559 31.06 -13.02 5.79
CA ILE A 559 31.69 -12.63 7.06
C ILE A 559 30.67 -11.80 7.86
N PRO A 560 30.35 -12.15 9.11
CA PRO A 560 29.37 -11.40 9.88
C PRO A 560 29.94 -10.05 10.32
N VAL A 561 29.22 -8.97 10.00
CA VAL A 561 29.63 -7.57 10.28
C VAL A 561 28.40 -6.76 10.71
N SER A 562 28.61 -5.82 11.64
CA SER A 562 27.62 -4.86 12.12
C SER A 562 28.09 -3.44 11.82
N PRO A 563 27.20 -2.52 11.39
CA PRO A 563 27.54 -1.10 11.27
C PRO A 563 27.57 -0.38 12.62
N TYR A 564 27.22 -1.06 13.71
CA TYR A 564 27.14 -0.46 15.05
C TYR A 564 28.36 -0.83 15.89
N GLU A 565 29.01 0.18 16.46
CA GLU A 565 30.16 0.00 17.33
C GLU A 565 29.77 -0.18 18.81
N ALA A 566 30.75 -0.55 19.63
CA ALA A 566 30.59 -0.60 21.09
C ALA A 566 30.28 0.74 21.74
N SER A 567 30.74 1.82 21.12
CA SER A 567 30.54 3.21 21.54
C SER A 567 29.10 3.71 21.33
N GLY A 568 28.28 2.97 20.58
CA GLY A 568 26.96 3.42 20.11
C GLY A 568 26.99 4.20 18.80
N LYS A 569 28.19 4.53 18.26
CA LYS A 569 28.32 5.20 16.96
C LYS A 569 28.08 4.24 15.80
N VAL A 570 27.59 4.79 14.69
CA VAL A 570 27.44 4.08 13.41
C VAL A 570 28.74 4.21 12.60
N ASN A 571 29.36 3.08 12.29
CA ASN A 571 30.50 2.93 11.39
C ASN A 571 30.16 1.96 10.25
N PRO A 572 29.76 2.47 9.08
CA PRO A 572 29.39 1.65 7.94
C PRO A 572 30.58 0.96 7.25
N TYR A 573 31.83 1.35 7.57
CA TYR A 573 33.04 0.91 6.87
C TYR A 573 34.12 0.35 7.82
N PRO A 574 33.83 -0.71 8.60
CA PRO A 574 34.86 -1.35 9.39
C PRO A 574 35.99 -1.88 8.47
N VAL A 575 37.23 -1.60 8.85
CA VAL A 575 38.42 -1.89 8.04
C VAL A 575 39.07 -3.17 8.52
N PHE A 576 39.03 -4.21 7.68
CA PHE A 576 39.59 -5.52 7.96
C PHE A 576 41.05 -5.58 7.52
N THR A 577 41.87 -6.30 8.27
CA THR A 577 43.24 -6.66 7.86
C THR A 577 43.20 -7.98 7.13
N VAL A 578 43.91 -8.08 6.00
CA VAL A 578 44.04 -9.30 5.20
C VAL A 578 45.50 -9.65 5.07
N THR A 579 45.88 -10.82 5.60
CA THR A 579 47.28 -11.25 5.70
C THR A 579 47.45 -12.56 4.92
N ALA A 580 48.37 -12.57 3.98
CA ALA A 580 48.83 -13.77 3.27
C ALA A 580 50.12 -14.28 3.94
N ALA A 581 50.15 -15.56 4.28
CA ALA A 581 51.30 -16.23 4.88
C ALA A 581 51.70 -17.47 4.07
N ASP A 582 52.99 -17.78 4.07
CA ASP A 582 53.52 -18.98 3.45
C ASP A 582 53.31 -20.24 4.31
N ALA A 583 53.79 -21.39 3.83
CA ALA A 583 53.69 -22.67 4.53
C ALA A 583 54.41 -22.71 5.88
N SER A 584 55.37 -21.80 6.14
CA SER A 584 56.04 -21.66 7.44
C SER A 584 55.26 -20.78 8.42
N GLY A 585 54.22 -20.09 7.94
CA GLY A 585 53.43 -19.12 8.69
C GLY A 585 54.02 -17.70 8.67
N ALA A 586 55.05 -17.45 7.87
CA ALA A 586 55.62 -16.11 7.72
C ALA A 586 54.73 -15.26 6.80
N THR A 587 54.42 -14.03 7.23
CA THR A 587 53.67 -13.07 6.41
C THR A 587 54.46 -12.70 5.16
N VAL A 588 53.88 -12.96 3.99
CA VAL A 588 54.46 -12.59 2.68
C VAL A 588 53.84 -11.34 2.09
N ALA A 589 52.58 -11.04 2.44
CA ALA A 589 51.90 -9.81 2.07
C ALA A 589 50.76 -9.49 3.04
N GLU A 590 50.46 -8.21 3.23
CA GLU A 590 49.35 -7.73 4.05
C GLU A 590 48.70 -6.50 3.40
N THR A 591 47.38 -6.39 3.50
CA THR A 591 46.65 -5.19 3.12
C THR A 591 45.47 -4.94 4.07
N LYS A 592 44.77 -3.83 3.89
CA LYS A 592 43.53 -3.50 4.59
C LYS A 592 42.41 -3.23 3.61
N VAL A 593 41.18 -3.52 4.00
CA VAL A 593 40.00 -3.40 3.13
C VAL A 593 38.76 -3.00 3.93
N PRO A 594 38.02 -1.94 3.53
CA PRO A 594 36.74 -1.62 4.15
C PRO A 594 35.70 -2.68 3.75
N LEU A 595 35.06 -3.31 4.73
CA LEU A 595 34.01 -4.29 4.51
C LEU A 595 32.64 -3.66 4.84
N GLY A 596 32.07 -2.97 3.84
CA GLY A 596 30.93 -2.09 4.03
C GLY A 596 29.62 -2.80 4.40
N VAL A 597 28.92 -2.28 5.40
CA VAL A 597 27.58 -2.72 5.82
C VAL A 597 26.77 -1.51 6.30
N SER A 598 25.46 -1.50 6.10
CA SER A 598 24.61 -0.41 6.53
C SER A 598 23.21 -0.88 6.91
N THR A 599 22.58 -0.13 7.80
CA THR A 599 21.19 -0.29 8.24
C THR A 599 20.34 0.93 7.86
N GLU A 600 20.87 1.84 7.04
CA GLU A 600 20.23 3.08 6.62
C GLU A 600 19.20 2.82 5.51
N MET A 601 18.09 2.16 5.87
CA MET A 601 16.93 2.00 5.01
C MET A 601 15.82 2.95 5.46
N GLY A 602 15.54 3.99 4.67
CA GLY A 602 14.61 5.09 5.00
C GLY A 602 13.12 4.73 5.03
N CYS A 603 12.75 3.49 5.40
CA CYS A 603 11.36 3.01 5.45
C CYS A 603 10.45 3.91 6.30
N LYS A 604 10.99 4.55 7.34
CA LYS A 604 10.25 5.45 8.24
C LYS A 604 9.55 6.61 7.52
N THR A 605 10.09 7.05 6.38
CA THR A 605 9.54 8.17 5.60
C THR A 605 8.10 7.92 5.19
N CYS A 606 7.77 6.68 4.81
CA CYS A 606 6.43 6.30 4.36
C CYS A 606 5.70 5.38 5.35
N HIS A 607 6.41 4.70 6.25
CA HIS A 607 5.80 3.79 7.23
C HIS A 607 5.69 4.37 8.64
N GLY A 608 6.18 5.59 8.86
CA GLY A 608 6.22 6.27 10.15
C GLY A 608 7.26 5.71 11.11
N GLY A 609 7.29 6.22 12.34
CA GLY A 609 8.32 5.91 13.33
C GLY A 609 9.60 6.75 13.14
N ASP A 610 10.70 6.28 13.73
CA ASP A 610 12.01 6.94 13.65
C ASP A 610 13.11 5.93 13.30
N TRP A 611 14.37 6.39 13.25
CA TRP A 611 15.53 5.51 13.24
C TRP A 611 15.65 4.74 14.55
N ARG A 612 16.24 3.55 14.49
CA ARG A 612 16.46 2.68 15.66
C ARG A 612 17.59 3.22 16.54
N GLU A 613 18.70 3.62 15.94
CA GLU A 613 19.83 4.26 16.62
C GLU A 613 19.71 5.77 16.47
N GLU A 614 19.60 6.49 17.59
CA GLU A 614 19.58 7.96 17.84
C GLU A 614 19.54 8.94 16.64
N GLY A 615 18.72 8.67 15.61
CA GLY A 615 18.58 9.53 14.43
C GLY A 615 19.45 9.16 13.22
N ASP A 616 20.27 8.11 13.30
CA ASP A 616 21.27 7.77 12.28
C ASP A 616 20.79 6.67 11.31
N SER A 617 20.42 5.49 11.83
CA SER A 617 20.09 4.34 10.98
C SER A 617 19.23 3.26 11.67
N GLY A 618 18.82 2.25 10.92
CA GLY A 618 18.07 1.08 11.39
C GLY A 618 16.56 1.30 11.45
N VAL A 619 15.79 0.32 10.98
CA VAL A 619 14.33 0.38 11.03
C VAL A 619 13.85 0.19 12.47
N ALA A 620 13.22 1.21 13.06
CA ALA A 620 12.66 1.09 14.40
C ALA A 620 11.47 0.10 14.46
N LYS A 621 11.23 -0.44 15.64
CA LYS A 621 10.14 -1.41 15.87
C LYS A 621 8.75 -0.92 15.42
N PRO A 622 8.31 0.32 15.69
CA PRO A 622 7.02 0.81 15.20
C PRO A 622 6.91 0.82 13.67
N THR A 623 8.00 1.21 12.98
CA THR A 623 8.09 1.19 11.52
C THR A 623 7.99 -0.25 11.00
N ALA A 624 8.72 -1.19 11.63
CA ALA A 624 8.69 -2.59 11.23
C ALA A 624 7.28 -3.21 11.41
N GLN A 625 6.61 -2.91 12.52
CA GLN A 625 5.24 -3.33 12.76
C GLN A 625 4.26 -2.75 11.74
N ALA A 626 4.41 -1.46 11.37
CA ALA A 626 3.59 -0.83 10.35
C ALA A 626 3.78 -1.49 8.97
N ILE A 627 5.01 -1.86 8.60
CA ILE A 627 5.30 -2.59 7.35
C ILE A 627 4.58 -3.95 7.35
N LEU A 628 4.71 -4.74 8.42
CA LEU A 628 4.06 -6.04 8.53
C LEU A 628 2.52 -5.92 8.55
N ALA A 629 1.97 -4.91 9.23
CA ALA A 629 0.53 -4.67 9.26
C ALA A 629 -0.03 -4.28 7.88
N VAL A 630 0.72 -3.48 7.10
CA VAL A 630 0.37 -3.18 5.71
C VAL A 630 0.45 -4.45 4.86
N HIS A 631 1.49 -5.27 5.04
CA HIS A 631 1.60 -6.54 4.33
C HIS A 631 0.41 -7.46 4.61
N ASP A 632 0.03 -7.63 5.89
CA ASP A 632 -1.14 -8.40 6.31
C ASP A 632 -2.43 -7.85 5.70
N LYS A 633 -2.65 -6.53 5.77
CA LYS A 633 -3.83 -5.86 5.18
C LYS A 633 -3.94 -6.10 3.67
N ARG A 634 -2.82 -6.16 2.94
CA ARG A 634 -2.81 -6.24 1.47
C ARG A 634 -2.73 -7.66 0.92
N ASN A 635 -2.13 -8.58 1.65
CA ASN A 635 -1.87 -9.94 1.19
C ASN A 635 -2.62 -11.02 2.01
N GLY A 636 -3.37 -10.64 3.04
CA GLY A 636 -4.14 -11.58 3.87
C GLY A 636 -3.27 -12.48 4.74
N THR A 637 -2.06 -12.02 5.09
CA THR A 637 -1.14 -12.72 5.98
C THR A 637 -1.38 -12.35 7.45
N THR A 638 -0.64 -12.99 8.36
CA THR A 638 -0.67 -12.75 9.82
C THR A 638 0.73 -12.47 10.38
N LEU A 639 1.61 -11.92 9.55
CA LEU A 639 3.03 -11.71 9.82
C LEU A 639 3.27 -10.76 11.00
N ALA A 640 2.43 -9.73 11.17
CA ALA A 640 2.57 -8.81 12.29
C ALA A 640 2.33 -9.52 13.63
N ALA A 641 1.30 -10.38 13.70
CA ALA A 641 1.02 -11.20 14.87
C ALA A 641 2.10 -12.26 15.11
N GLN A 642 2.61 -12.86 14.04
CA GLN A 642 3.69 -13.84 14.09
C GLN A 642 5.00 -13.23 14.64
N ALA A 643 5.40 -12.07 14.15
CA ALA A 643 6.58 -11.36 14.66
C ALA A 643 6.38 -10.96 16.12
N ALA A 644 5.18 -10.48 16.49
CA ALA A 644 4.86 -10.11 17.87
C ALA A 644 4.90 -11.30 18.85
N SER A 645 4.67 -12.53 18.38
CA SER A 645 4.81 -13.74 19.20
C SER A 645 6.25 -14.28 19.29
N GLY A 646 7.24 -13.53 18.78
CA GLY A 646 8.66 -13.89 18.84
C GLY A 646 9.16 -14.72 17.66
N ALA A 647 8.38 -14.83 16.58
CA ALA A 647 8.75 -15.53 15.35
C ALA A 647 8.88 -14.53 14.18
N PRO A 648 10.01 -13.80 14.07
CA PRO A 648 10.19 -12.81 13.01
C PRO A 648 10.21 -13.43 11.62
N VAL A 649 10.03 -12.57 10.61
CA VAL A 649 9.82 -12.99 9.22
C VAL A 649 11.09 -12.84 8.40
N ALA A 650 11.58 -13.93 7.81
CA ALA A 650 12.56 -13.84 6.74
C ALA A 650 11.86 -13.52 5.41
N CYS A 651 11.99 -12.28 4.93
CA CYS A 651 11.38 -11.86 3.67
C CYS A 651 11.91 -12.69 2.49
N PHE A 652 13.22 -12.96 2.46
CA PHE A 652 13.86 -13.86 1.49
C PHE A 652 13.43 -15.34 1.64
N GLY A 653 12.93 -15.73 2.83
CA GLY A 653 12.38 -17.07 3.07
C GLY A 653 11.01 -17.28 2.43
N CYS A 654 10.27 -16.19 2.15
CA CYS A 654 9.03 -16.22 1.37
C CYS A 654 9.27 -15.84 -0.10
N HIS A 655 9.97 -14.74 -0.34
CA HIS A 655 10.25 -14.23 -1.68
C HIS A 655 11.62 -14.72 -2.15
N PRO A 656 11.74 -15.44 -3.28
CA PRO A 656 13.03 -15.89 -3.78
C PRO A 656 14.02 -14.72 -3.94
N ASP A 657 15.25 -14.91 -3.53
CA ASP A 657 16.31 -13.92 -3.69
C ASP A 657 17.64 -14.64 -3.99
N ALA A 658 18.33 -14.17 -5.02
CA ALA A 658 19.62 -14.68 -5.47
C ALA A 658 20.78 -13.77 -5.03
N GLY A 659 20.50 -12.76 -4.20
CA GLY A 659 21.51 -11.91 -3.61
C GLY A 659 22.45 -12.69 -2.68
N PRO A 660 23.70 -12.24 -2.52
CA PRO A 660 24.71 -12.96 -1.74
C PRO A 660 24.35 -13.12 -0.25
N ASN A 661 23.47 -12.27 0.26
CA ASN A 661 22.99 -12.29 1.65
C ASN A 661 21.59 -12.91 1.80
N ALA A 662 21.06 -13.58 0.78
CA ALA A 662 19.85 -14.39 0.90
C ALA A 662 20.24 -15.84 1.17
N ALA A 663 20.32 -16.23 2.45
CA ALA A 663 20.81 -17.54 2.86
C ALA A 663 19.87 -18.26 3.83
N GLY A 664 19.94 -19.60 3.85
CA GLY A 664 19.25 -20.45 4.83
C GLY A 664 17.89 -20.99 4.39
N LEU A 665 17.00 -20.15 3.86
CA LEU A 665 15.66 -20.53 3.40
C LEU A 665 15.53 -20.37 1.88
N ALA A 666 14.89 -21.33 1.21
CA ALA A 666 14.91 -21.44 -0.26
C ALA A 666 13.92 -20.50 -1.01
N GLY A 667 13.14 -19.68 -0.30
CA GLY A 667 12.07 -18.87 -0.90
C GLY A 667 10.95 -19.70 -1.53
N ARG A 668 9.83 -19.06 -1.88
CA ARG A 668 8.69 -19.69 -2.55
C ARG A 668 8.61 -19.28 -4.01
N LYS A 669 8.86 -20.23 -4.93
CA LYS A 669 9.07 -19.95 -6.36
C LYS A 669 7.85 -19.34 -7.07
N GLU A 670 6.65 -19.58 -6.56
CA GLU A 670 5.40 -19.00 -7.08
C GLU A 670 5.25 -17.50 -6.77
N LEU A 671 5.97 -17.00 -5.76
CA LEU A 671 5.99 -15.58 -5.43
C LEU A 671 7.02 -14.83 -6.28
N LEU A 672 6.80 -13.51 -6.43
CA LEU A 672 7.79 -12.61 -7.03
C LEU A 672 9.09 -12.68 -6.23
N SER A 673 10.24 -12.51 -6.89
CA SER A 673 11.50 -12.30 -6.17
C SER A 673 11.41 -11.11 -5.22
N LEU A 674 12.23 -11.08 -4.18
CA LEU A 674 12.18 -10.03 -3.16
C LEU A 674 12.36 -8.64 -3.79
N SER A 675 13.32 -8.52 -4.71
CA SER A 675 13.55 -7.30 -5.47
C SER A 675 12.34 -6.90 -6.32
N ALA A 676 11.73 -7.82 -7.08
CA ALA A 676 10.57 -7.51 -7.91
C ALA A 676 9.33 -7.13 -7.08
N ALA A 677 9.12 -7.78 -5.92
CA ALA A 677 8.02 -7.47 -5.02
C ALA A 677 8.14 -6.06 -4.41
N VAL A 678 9.32 -5.71 -3.89
CA VAL A 678 9.58 -4.41 -3.26
C VAL A 678 9.55 -3.29 -4.29
N HIS A 679 10.32 -3.38 -5.37
CA HIS A 679 10.38 -2.32 -6.38
C HIS A 679 9.05 -2.19 -7.13
N GLY A 680 8.44 -3.32 -7.52
CA GLY A 680 7.17 -3.32 -8.24
C GLY A 680 6.02 -2.68 -7.46
N PHE A 681 5.99 -2.84 -6.14
CA PHE A 681 5.00 -2.17 -5.31
C PHE A 681 5.29 -0.68 -5.15
N HIS A 682 6.53 -0.32 -4.79
CA HIS A 682 6.87 1.06 -4.45
C HIS A 682 6.99 1.99 -5.66
N ALA A 683 7.26 1.48 -6.86
CA ALA A 683 7.37 2.30 -8.06
C ALA A 683 6.10 3.13 -8.35
N SER A 684 4.92 2.62 -7.97
CA SER A 684 3.67 3.40 -8.11
C SER A 684 3.59 4.63 -7.20
N TYR A 685 4.28 4.60 -6.05
CA TYR A 685 4.28 5.64 -5.02
C TYR A 685 5.46 6.62 -5.16
N MET A 686 6.47 6.28 -5.96
CA MET A 686 7.69 7.07 -6.15
C MET A 686 7.93 7.44 -7.61
N ALA A 687 6.90 7.34 -8.44
CA ALA A 687 6.98 7.70 -9.86
C ALA A 687 7.27 9.20 -10.04
N GLY A 688 8.02 9.56 -11.07
CA GLY A 688 8.42 10.91 -11.44
C GLY A 688 9.67 11.44 -10.73
N LEU A 689 10.17 10.74 -9.71
CA LEU A 689 11.34 11.15 -8.92
C LEU A 689 12.67 10.76 -9.59
N GLY A 690 13.74 11.50 -9.33
CA GLY A 690 15.09 11.18 -9.76
C GLY A 690 15.74 10.05 -8.95
N GLU A 691 17.05 10.15 -8.71
CA GLU A 691 17.79 9.17 -7.90
C GLU A 691 17.39 9.19 -6.42
N GLU A 692 16.76 10.27 -5.95
CA GLU A 692 16.21 10.36 -4.61
C GLU A 692 15.16 9.28 -4.32
N ALA A 693 14.52 8.71 -5.35
CA ALA A 693 13.66 7.53 -5.18
C ALA A 693 14.43 6.31 -4.64
N CYS A 694 15.66 6.12 -5.13
CA CYS A 694 16.55 5.04 -4.70
C CYS A 694 17.11 5.34 -3.29
N ASN A 695 17.52 6.58 -3.04
CA ASN A 695 18.10 7.04 -1.77
C ASN A 695 17.14 6.89 -0.57
N ARG A 696 15.83 6.80 -0.82
CA ARG A 696 14.83 6.55 0.24
C ARG A 696 14.90 5.14 0.83
N CYS A 697 15.51 4.18 0.12
CA CYS A 697 15.58 2.78 0.56
C CYS A 697 17.00 2.22 0.56
N HIS A 698 17.87 2.74 -0.31
CA HIS A 698 19.27 2.40 -0.36
C HIS A 698 20.10 3.46 0.38
N PRO A 699 21.20 3.05 1.03
CA PRO A 699 22.02 3.92 1.88
C PRO A 699 22.95 4.82 1.05
N THR A 700 22.39 5.47 0.02
CA THR A 700 23.10 6.24 -1.03
C THR A 700 22.80 7.74 -0.97
N ALA A 701 22.00 8.18 -0.01
CA ALA A 701 21.72 9.59 0.19
C ALA A 701 23.03 10.36 0.47
N PRO A 702 23.30 11.49 -0.21
CA PRO A 702 24.49 12.31 0.08
C PRO A 702 24.50 12.85 1.52
N THR A 703 23.32 13.02 2.11
CA THR A 703 23.14 13.50 3.49
C THR A 703 23.04 12.37 4.53
N GLY A 704 23.07 11.11 4.08
CA GLY A 704 23.03 9.93 4.95
C GLY A 704 24.39 9.65 5.60
N VAL A 705 24.39 8.79 6.61
CA VAL A 705 25.61 8.37 7.31
C VAL A 705 26.46 7.43 6.46
N THR A 706 25.86 6.67 5.54
CA THR A 706 26.59 5.65 4.78
C THR A 706 27.24 6.17 3.52
N GLN A 707 26.50 6.92 2.69
CA GLN A 707 26.98 7.41 1.39
C GLN A 707 27.57 6.28 0.54
N ALA A 708 26.81 5.19 0.38
CA ALA A 708 27.30 3.92 -0.18
C ALA A 708 27.75 4.02 -1.63
N GLN A 709 27.08 4.85 -2.44
CA GLN A 709 27.50 5.15 -3.81
C GLN A 709 28.57 6.24 -3.74
N ARG A 710 29.83 5.81 -3.87
CA ARG A 710 31.01 6.66 -3.65
C ARG A 710 32.08 6.45 -4.71
N ASP A 711 31.71 5.87 -5.85
CA ASP A 711 32.64 5.57 -6.91
C ASP A 711 32.95 6.77 -7.81
N ASN A 712 33.87 6.57 -8.74
CA ASN A 712 34.22 7.54 -9.79
C ASN A 712 33.03 7.91 -10.72
N HIS A 713 31.98 7.10 -10.80
CA HIS A 713 30.77 7.46 -11.55
C HIS A 713 29.96 8.50 -10.78
N ALA A 714 29.79 8.33 -9.47
CA ALA A 714 29.15 9.33 -8.61
C ALA A 714 29.92 10.66 -8.65
N ALA A 715 31.25 10.62 -8.58
CA ALA A 715 32.09 11.83 -8.72
C ALA A 715 31.92 12.53 -10.08
N ALA A 716 31.53 11.79 -11.12
CA ALA A 716 31.22 12.32 -12.46
C ALA A 716 29.75 12.74 -12.64
N GLY A 717 28.94 12.72 -11.58
CA GLY A 717 27.50 13.06 -11.64
C GLY A 717 26.64 11.97 -12.29
N ILE A 718 27.12 10.72 -12.36
CA ILE A 718 26.39 9.58 -12.90
C ILE A 718 25.64 8.89 -11.75
N GLY A 719 24.36 9.22 -11.63
CA GLY A 719 23.46 8.63 -10.63
C GLY A 719 22.90 7.26 -11.00
N CYS A 720 22.19 6.65 -10.04
CA CYS A 720 21.58 5.32 -10.18
C CYS A 720 20.76 5.13 -11.48
N PRO A 721 19.92 6.10 -11.93
CA PRO A 721 19.07 5.89 -13.10
C PRO A 721 19.83 5.68 -14.42
N ARG A 722 21.07 6.15 -14.54
CA ARG A 722 21.89 5.95 -15.74
C ARG A 722 22.36 4.50 -15.92
N CYS A 723 22.38 3.72 -14.84
CA CYS A 723 22.76 2.32 -14.88
C CYS A 723 21.54 1.41 -14.80
N HIS A 724 20.63 1.71 -13.87
CA HIS A 724 19.52 0.83 -13.52
C HIS A 724 18.16 1.25 -14.09
N GLY A 725 18.06 2.46 -14.66
CA GLY A 725 16.81 3.11 -14.99
C GLY A 725 16.19 3.84 -13.79
N TYR A 726 15.22 4.73 -14.04
CA TYR A 726 14.42 5.30 -12.95
C TYR A 726 13.63 4.20 -12.22
N MET A 727 13.07 4.49 -11.05
CA MET A 727 12.35 3.50 -10.23
C MET A 727 11.29 2.73 -11.03
N GLU A 728 10.59 3.41 -11.95
CA GLU A 728 9.60 2.81 -12.84
C GLU A 728 10.25 1.86 -13.84
N ASP A 729 11.29 2.30 -14.56
CA ASP A 729 12.02 1.49 -15.53
C ASP A 729 12.63 0.25 -14.87
N HIS A 730 13.24 0.44 -13.70
CA HIS A 730 13.83 -0.62 -12.89
C HIS A 730 12.79 -1.65 -12.48
N ALA A 731 11.66 -1.21 -11.93
CA ALA A 731 10.57 -2.09 -11.54
C ALA A 731 9.99 -2.83 -12.76
N ILE A 732 9.80 -2.16 -13.90
CA ILE A 732 9.32 -2.78 -15.13
C ILE A 732 10.28 -3.89 -15.59
N SER A 733 11.60 -3.67 -15.56
CA SER A 733 12.59 -4.68 -15.98
C SER A 733 12.47 -5.98 -15.15
N LEU A 734 12.28 -5.85 -13.84
CA LEU A 734 12.08 -6.97 -12.92
C LEU A 734 10.72 -7.65 -13.14
N LEU A 735 9.65 -6.85 -13.24
CA LEU A 735 8.29 -7.37 -13.40
C LEU A 735 8.09 -8.04 -14.77
N ASN A 736 8.73 -7.57 -15.84
CA ASN A 736 8.68 -8.23 -17.14
C ASN A 736 9.32 -9.62 -17.08
N PHE A 737 10.44 -9.77 -16.36
CA PHE A 737 11.07 -11.07 -16.13
C PHE A 737 10.13 -12.03 -15.37
N GLU A 738 9.56 -11.57 -14.26
CA GLU A 738 8.63 -12.38 -13.45
C GLU A 738 7.32 -12.71 -14.16
N LYS A 739 6.83 -11.80 -15.01
CA LYS A 739 5.65 -12.01 -15.86
C LYS A 739 5.93 -13.07 -16.92
N ALA A 740 7.10 -13.04 -17.54
CA ALA A 740 7.53 -14.09 -18.49
C ALA A 740 7.66 -15.45 -17.81
N ALA A 741 8.00 -15.48 -16.51
CA ALA A 741 7.97 -16.67 -15.67
C ALA A 741 6.57 -17.11 -15.20
N GLY A 742 5.49 -16.46 -15.67
CA GLY A 742 4.10 -16.85 -15.41
C GLY A 742 3.51 -16.35 -14.09
N LYS A 743 4.16 -15.41 -13.39
CA LYS A 743 3.70 -14.93 -12.08
C LYS A 743 2.64 -13.84 -12.21
N ALA A 744 1.38 -14.17 -11.91
CA ALA A 744 0.24 -13.26 -12.06
C ALA A 744 0.38 -11.93 -11.29
N ALA A 745 1.04 -11.94 -10.13
CA ALA A 745 1.29 -10.74 -9.34
C ALA A 745 2.11 -9.69 -10.11
N ALA A 746 2.98 -10.12 -11.05
CA ALA A 746 3.80 -9.21 -11.83
C ALA A 746 2.95 -8.35 -12.77
N ALA A 747 1.96 -8.94 -13.44
CA ALA A 747 1.05 -8.20 -14.34
C ALA A 747 0.26 -7.13 -13.57
N ARG A 748 -0.18 -7.44 -12.35
CA ARG A 748 -0.90 -6.49 -11.49
C ARG A 748 -0.04 -5.28 -11.09
N LEU A 749 1.22 -5.51 -10.71
CA LEU A 749 2.14 -4.44 -10.32
C LEU A 749 2.68 -3.66 -11.52
N LEU A 750 2.72 -4.27 -12.70
CA LEU A 750 3.16 -3.64 -13.95
C LEU A 750 2.11 -2.68 -14.52
N ALA A 751 0.81 -2.98 -14.33
CA ALA A 751 -0.30 -2.24 -14.93
C ALA A 751 -0.27 -0.71 -14.76
N PRO A 752 0.04 -0.14 -13.58
CA PRO A 752 0.07 1.32 -13.41
C PRO A 752 1.40 1.99 -13.78
N LEU A 753 2.41 1.24 -14.24
CA LEU A 753 3.75 1.77 -14.47
C LEU A 753 3.96 2.16 -15.93
N ALA A 754 4.50 3.36 -16.14
CA ALA A 754 4.99 3.84 -17.42
C ALA A 754 6.51 4.01 -17.35
N PRO A 755 7.28 3.52 -18.34
CA PRO A 755 8.72 3.76 -18.40
C PRO A 755 9.01 5.24 -18.69
N ARG A 756 10.24 5.66 -18.38
CA ARG A 756 10.71 7.02 -18.59
C ARG A 756 11.84 7.13 -19.60
N LEU A 757 12.66 6.08 -19.70
CA LEU A 757 13.81 6.06 -20.62
C LEU A 757 13.49 5.43 -21.98
N VAL A 758 12.36 4.74 -22.11
CA VAL A 758 11.89 4.12 -23.36
C VAL A 758 10.41 4.38 -23.59
N ALA A 759 9.94 4.19 -24.82
CA ALA A 759 8.57 4.56 -25.20
C ALA A 759 7.47 3.67 -24.59
N THR A 760 7.76 2.40 -24.32
CA THR A 760 6.74 1.44 -23.84
C THR A 760 7.33 0.43 -22.86
N SER A 761 6.51 -0.08 -21.94
CA SER A 761 6.95 -1.07 -20.95
C SER A 761 7.46 -2.36 -21.61
N ALA A 762 7.03 -2.67 -22.84
CA ALA A 762 7.52 -3.80 -23.62
C ALA A 762 8.95 -3.57 -24.18
N ALA A 763 9.38 -2.31 -24.34
CA ALA A 763 10.73 -1.97 -24.77
C ALA A 763 11.76 -2.04 -23.63
N VAL A 764 11.31 -2.17 -22.38
CA VAL A 764 12.17 -2.43 -21.22
C VAL A 764 12.52 -3.92 -21.18
N GLN A 765 13.78 -4.23 -21.42
CA GLN A 765 14.34 -5.57 -21.42
C GLN A 765 14.19 -6.21 -20.03
N PRO A 766 13.63 -7.43 -19.95
CA PRO A 766 13.49 -8.13 -18.68
C PRO A 766 14.86 -8.46 -18.08
N ARG A 767 14.97 -8.43 -16.75
CA ARG A 767 16.17 -8.89 -16.04
C ARG A 767 15.83 -9.70 -14.80
N ALA A 768 16.59 -10.74 -14.56
CA ALA A 768 16.58 -11.48 -13.31
C ALA A 768 17.34 -10.72 -12.21
N ALA A 769 16.72 -10.53 -11.05
CA ALA A 769 17.37 -9.89 -9.91
C ALA A 769 18.67 -10.61 -9.54
N TRP A 770 19.72 -9.84 -9.19
CA TRP A 770 21.06 -10.29 -8.77
C TRP A 770 21.88 -11.13 -9.75
N THR A 771 21.28 -11.64 -10.81
CA THR A 771 21.95 -12.47 -11.84
C THR A 771 22.11 -11.73 -13.15
N GLN A 772 21.26 -10.72 -13.42
CA GLN A 772 21.36 -9.83 -14.57
C GLN A 772 21.34 -8.38 -14.09
N LEU A 773 22.52 -7.75 -14.09
CA LEU A 773 22.78 -6.37 -13.68
C LEU A 773 23.39 -5.56 -14.85
N PRO A 774 23.49 -4.22 -14.75
CA PRO A 774 24.11 -3.39 -15.78
C PRO A 774 25.52 -3.88 -16.12
N ASP A 775 25.83 -3.98 -17.41
CA ASP A 775 27.17 -4.36 -17.89
C ASP A 775 28.04 -3.12 -18.13
N CYS A 776 29.20 -3.06 -17.49
CA CYS A 776 30.15 -1.96 -17.65
C CYS A 776 30.60 -1.77 -19.11
N LEU A 777 30.71 -2.85 -19.89
CA LEU A 777 31.12 -2.79 -21.30
C LEU A 777 30.06 -2.20 -22.23
N THR A 778 28.83 -1.97 -21.74
CA THR A 778 27.82 -1.20 -22.49
C THR A 778 28.31 0.23 -22.76
N CYS A 779 28.92 0.84 -21.74
CA CYS A 779 29.44 2.20 -21.79
C CYS A 779 30.94 2.21 -22.11
N HIS A 780 31.71 1.32 -21.48
CA HIS A 780 33.16 1.18 -21.65
C HIS A 780 33.50 0.22 -22.78
N LYS A 781 32.98 0.49 -23.98
CA LYS A 781 33.27 -0.32 -25.17
C LYS A 781 34.78 -0.31 -25.42
N ASP A 782 35.34 -1.49 -25.64
CA ASP A 782 36.78 -1.68 -25.83
C ASP A 782 37.63 -1.03 -24.72
N PHE A 783 37.09 -0.99 -23.49
CA PHE A 783 37.72 -0.39 -22.30
C PHE A 783 38.07 1.09 -22.44
N THR A 784 37.39 1.79 -23.34
CA THR A 784 37.59 3.24 -23.56
C THR A 784 36.73 4.10 -22.63
N ARG A 785 37.05 5.39 -22.57
CA ARG A 785 36.23 6.37 -21.83
C ARG A 785 34.86 6.53 -22.50
N PRO A 786 33.75 6.40 -21.77
CA PRO A 786 32.42 6.49 -22.34
C PRO A 786 32.06 7.92 -22.77
N ALA A 787 31.12 8.03 -23.70
CA ALA A 787 30.49 9.30 -24.05
C ALA A 787 29.73 9.91 -22.85
N LYS A 788 29.55 11.23 -22.83
CA LYS A 788 28.88 11.93 -21.71
C LYS A 788 27.44 11.49 -21.49
N ASP A 789 26.77 11.02 -22.54
CA ASP A 789 25.38 10.54 -22.56
C ASP A 789 25.27 9.02 -22.49
N ALA A 790 26.38 8.30 -22.30
CA ALA A 790 26.36 6.84 -22.17
C ALA A 790 25.48 6.40 -20.99
N SER A 791 24.73 5.32 -21.22
CA SER A 791 23.80 4.71 -20.28
C SER A 791 23.91 3.20 -20.38
N ALA A 792 23.97 2.52 -19.23
CA ALA A 792 23.94 1.06 -19.16
C ALA A 792 22.52 0.51 -18.98
N PHE A 793 21.52 1.40 -18.85
CA PHE A 793 20.13 0.99 -18.77
C PHE A 793 19.72 0.17 -20.00
N ASN A 794 18.86 -0.84 -19.77
CA ASN A 794 18.31 -1.71 -20.80
C ASN A 794 19.32 -2.68 -21.46
N ALA A 795 20.55 -2.73 -20.95
CA ALA A 795 21.59 -3.66 -21.36
C ALA A 795 22.11 -4.43 -20.14
N TRP A 796 21.73 -5.69 -20.05
CA TRP A 796 22.03 -6.52 -18.89
C TRP A 796 23.11 -7.54 -19.22
N THR A 797 23.94 -7.83 -18.23
CA THR A 797 24.79 -9.02 -18.22
C THR A 797 23.95 -10.28 -18.49
N LYS A 798 24.54 -11.24 -19.21
CA LYS A 798 23.86 -12.49 -19.57
C LYS A 798 23.45 -13.28 -18.33
N ASP A 799 24.37 -13.41 -17.38
CA ASP A 799 24.26 -14.20 -16.16
C ASP A 799 25.23 -13.69 -15.07
N ALA A 800 25.25 -14.39 -13.94
CA ALA A 800 26.06 -14.03 -12.79
C ALA A 800 27.59 -13.98 -13.07
N ALA A 801 28.10 -14.72 -14.07
CA ALA A 801 29.53 -14.67 -14.42
C ALA A 801 29.89 -13.36 -15.12
N GLY A 802 28.93 -12.76 -15.84
CA GLY A 802 29.12 -11.48 -16.51
C GLY A 802 29.16 -10.26 -15.58
N LEU A 803 28.76 -10.40 -14.30
CA LEU A 803 28.73 -9.30 -13.34
C LEU A 803 30.12 -8.69 -13.12
N PHE A 804 30.22 -7.37 -13.01
CA PHE A 804 31.50 -6.68 -12.73
C PHE A 804 32.26 -7.27 -11.53
N ARG A 805 31.55 -7.61 -10.44
CA ARG A 805 32.16 -8.24 -9.27
C ARG A 805 32.75 -9.62 -9.56
N ASN A 806 32.24 -10.36 -10.55
CA ASN A 806 32.62 -11.74 -10.86
C ASN A 806 33.56 -11.85 -12.08
N ARG A 807 33.58 -10.84 -12.94
CA ARG A 807 34.41 -10.77 -14.14
C ARG A 807 35.90 -10.67 -13.79
N THR A 808 36.72 -11.24 -14.67
CA THR A 808 38.19 -11.14 -14.65
C THR A 808 38.69 -10.40 -15.90
N GLU A 809 39.92 -9.91 -15.85
CA GLU A 809 40.61 -9.42 -17.05
C GLU A 809 40.90 -10.54 -18.06
N ASP A 810 41.43 -10.19 -19.24
CA ASP A 810 41.50 -11.06 -20.42
C ASP A 810 42.36 -12.32 -20.22
N THR A 811 43.33 -12.32 -19.30
CA THR A 811 44.12 -13.52 -18.94
C THR A 811 43.40 -14.46 -17.97
N GLY A 812 42.29 -14.01 -17.38
CA GLY A 812 41.50 -14.78 -16.42
C GLY A 812 42.16 -14.96 -15.04
N ASN A 813 43.21 -14.20 -14.74
CA ASN A 813 43.99 -14.31 -13.52
C ASN A 813 43.50 -13.37 -12.42
N ILE A 814 43.15 -12.13 -12.78
CA ILE A 814 42.83 -11.07 -11.83
C ILE A 814 41.35 -10.66 -11.96
N PRO A 815 40.58 -10.61 -10.86
CA PRO A 815 39.22 -10.08 -10.89
C PRO A 815 39.23 -8.59 -11.20
N CYS A 816 38.28 -8.11 -12.02
CA CYS A 816 38.17 -6.68 -12.33
C CYS A 816 38.04 -5.85 -11.03
N ALA A 817 37.23 -6.32 -10.08
CA ALA A 817 37.03 -5.63 -8.80
C ALA A 817 38.31 -5.54 -7.94
N ALA A 818 39.29 -6.44 -8.10
CA ALA A 818 40.54 -6.37 -7.34
C ALA A 818 41.39 -5.16 -7.76
N CYS A 819 41.37 -4.80 -9.05
CA CYS A 819 42.07 -3.62 -9.56
C CYS A 819 41.25 -2.34 -9.46
N HIS A 820 39.93 -2.46 -9.68
CA HIS A 820 39.04 -1.31 -9.80
C HIS A 820 38.30 -0.96 -8.52
N GLY A 821 38.27 -1.82 -7.49
CA GLY A 821 37.41 -1.68 -6.31
C GLY A 821 36.05 -2.36 -6.47
N PRO A 822 35.24 -2.45 -5.41
CA PRO A 822 33.97 -3.17 -5.45
C PRO A 822 32.87 -2.35 -6.15
N PRO A 823 31.74 -2.98 -6.57
CA PRO A 823 30.61 -2.25 -7.14
C PRO A 823 30.16 -1.09 -6.24
N HIS A 824 29.88 0.07 -6.83
CA HIS A 824 29.51 1.34 -6.16
C HIS A 824 30.61 2.01 -5.33
N ALA A 825 31.84 1.46 -5.33
CA ALA A 825 33.01 2.08 -4.73
C ALA A 825 34.27 1.81 -5.56
N THR A 826 34.16 1.91 -6.89
CA THR A 826 35.31 1.79 -7.77
C THR A 826 36.24 3.00 -7.63
N TYR A 827 37.55 2.75 -7.66
CA TYR A 827 38.58 3.76 -7.49
C TYR A 827 38.55 4.79 -8.64
N VAL A 828 38.73 6.09 -8.37
CA VAL A 828 38.92 6.73 -7.07
C VAL A 828 37.58 6.85 -6.33
N ALA A 829 37.50 6.26 -5.14
CA ALA A 829 36.29 6.25 -4.34
C ALA A 829 36.32 7.38 -3.29
N VAL A 830 35.27 8.20 -3.20
CA VAL A 830 35.23 9.41 -2.37
C VAL A 830 33.88 9.55 -1.66
N ASN A 831 33.92 9.72 -0.34
CA ASN A 831 32.81 10.13 0.50
C ASN A 831 33.33 10.86 1.75
N ASP A 832 32.46 11.20 2.69
CA ASP A 832 32.83 11.98 3.88
C ASP A 832 33.72 11.24 4.89
N TYR A 833 33.99 9.93 4.70
CA TYR A 833 34.93 9.16 5.52
C TYR A 833 36.40 9.32 5.11
N GLY A 834 36.67 10.11 4.07
CA GLY A 834 38.03 10.44 3.63
C GLY A 834 38.57 9.53 2.51
N LEU A 835 39.66 9.99 1.91
CA LEU A 835 40.24 9.39 0.70
C LEU A 835 40.95 8.06 1.00
N ASP A 836 41.71 7.99 2.09
CA ASP A 836 42.56 6.84 2.40
C ASP A 836 41.76 5.57 2.70
N LEU A 837 40.71 5.68 3.51
CA LEU A 837 39.83 4.56 3.86
C LEU A 837 39.21 3.90 2.63
N ASN A 838 38.83 4.71 1.64
CA ASN A 838 38.15 4.23 0.44
C ASN A 838 39.10 3.73 -0.64
N ASN A 839 40.40 4.05 -0.56
CA ASN A 839 41.38 3.78 -1.61
C ASN A 839 42.63 3.05 -1.07
N VAL A 840 42.49 2.21 -0.04
CA VAL A 840 43.64 1.59 0.64
C VAL A 840 44.62 0.88 -0.30
N ALA A 841 44.15 -0.02 -1.16
CA ALA A 841 45.02 -0.78 -2.06
C ALA A 841 45.83 0.12 -3.03
N PRO A 842 45.21 1.04 -3.80
CA PRO A 842 45.99 1.91 -4.67
C PRO A 842 46.89 2.88 -3.88
N MET A 843 46.47 3.36 -2.70
CA MET A 843 47.32 4.17 -1.83
C MET A 843 48.55 3.38 -1.35
N GLN A 844 48.37 2.13 -0.94
CA GLN A 844 49.45 1.23 -0.49
C GLN A 844 50.45 0.95 -1.62
N TYR A 845 49.96 0.53 -2.78
CA TYR A 845 50.83 -0.02 -3.83
C TYR A 845 51.36 1.01 -4.82
N MET A 846 50.62 2.11 -5.04
CA MET A 846 51.01 3.15 -6.00
C MET A 846 51.35 4.49 -5.33
N GLY A 847 50.96 4.71 -4.06
CA GLY A 847 51.16 5.98 -3.36
C GLY A 847 50.15 7.08 -3.74
N ALA A 848 49.12 6.74 -4.52
CA ALA A 848 48.08 7.65 -4.97
C ALA A 848 46.76 6.88 -5.23
N PRO A 849 45.59 7.52 -5.09
CA PRO A 849 44.33 6.86 -5.38
C PRO A 849 44.17 6.63 -6.88
N GLY A 850 43.58 5.52 -7.28
CA GLY A 850 43.34 5.20 -8.68
C GLY A 850 43.06 3.72 -8.90
N VAL A 851 42.75 3.34 -10.13
CA VAL A 851 42.69 1.92 -10.50
C VAL A 851 44.10 1.34 -10.37
N VAL A 852 44.25 0.17 -9.76
CA VAL A 852 45.57 -0.49 -9.60
C VAL A 852 46.21 -0.69 -10.97
N ALA A 853 47.50 -0.40 -11.08
CA ALA A 853 48.29 -0.35 -12.32
C ALA A 853 47.98 0.82 -13.28
N SER A 854 47.03 1.70 -12.96
CA SER A 854 46.82 2.94 -13.75
C SER A 854 48.04 3.86 -13.70
N GLY A 855 48.17 4.73 -14.71
CA GLY A 855 49.32 5.63 -14.81
C GLY A 855 50.64 4.91 -15.13
N LYS A 856 50.57 3.73 -15.78
CA LYS A 856 51.71 2.88 -16.17
C LYS A 856 52.42 2.23 -14.98
N ARG A 857 51.70 2.04 -13.87
CA ARG A 857 52.23 1.42 -12.66
C ARG A 857 52.16 -0.11 -12.70
N CYS A 858 52.64 -0.69 -13.80
CA CYS A 858 52.74 -2.15 -13.95
C CYS A 858 53.76 -2.75 -12.95
N ASP A 859 54.68 -1.92 -12.44
CA ASP A 859 55.67 -2.21 -11.40
C ASP A 859 55.05 -2.68 -10.07
N VAL A 860 53.75 -2.44 -9.87
CA VAL A 860 53.00 -3.01 -8.73
C VAL A 860 53.12 -4.53 -8.74
N CYS A 861 52.88 -5.18 -9.88
CA CYS A 861 52.92 -6.64 -10.01
C CYS A 861 54.20 -7.13 -10.71
N HIS A 862 54.64 -6.44 -11.75
CA HIS A 862 55.77 -6.83 -12.58
C HIS A 862 57.09 -6.32 -12.01
N THR A 863 58.15 -7.10 -12.12
CA THR A 863 59.52 -6.69 -11.70
C THR A 863 60.29 -5.96 -12.80
N ILE A 864 59.71 -5.83 -14.00
CA ILE A 864 60.26 -5.08 -15.13
C ILE A 864 59.21 -4.14 -15.74
N GLU A 865 59.67 -3.18 -16.56
CA GLU A 865 58.79 -2.36 -17.39
C GLU A 865 58.14 -3.21 -18.49
N MET A 866 56.85 -2.96 -18.75
CA MET A 866 56.04 -3.74 -19.68
C MET A 866 55.60 -2.87 -20.87
N ASP A 867 55.79 -3.37 -22.10
CA ASP A 867 55.54 -2.65 -23.36
C ASP A 867 54.26 -3.09 -24.11
N GLY A 868 53.23 -3.61 -23.42
CA GLY A 868 51.97 -4.00 -24.08
C GLY A 868 50.77 -4.28 -23.18
N ASP A 869 49.60 -4.38 -23.81
CA ASP A 869 48.28 -4.57 -23.18
C ASP A 869 47.84 -6.04 -23.23
N VAL A 870 48.24 -6.83 -22.22
CA VAL A 870 47.85 -8.25 -22.13
C VAL A 870 46.58 -8.48 -21.31
N HIS A 871 46.23 -7.53 -20.43
CA HIS A 871 45.07 -7.65 -19.52
C HIS A 871 43.78 -7.07 -20.11
N HIS A 872 43.88 -5.93 -20.80
CA HIS A 872 42.88 -5.37 -21.73
C HIS A 872 43.48 -4.12 -22.40
N PRO A 873 42.89 -3.60 -23.50
CA PRO A 873 43.35 -2.37 -24.15
C PRO A 873 43.38 -1.14 -23.23
N ASN A 874 44.23 -0.16 -23.54
CA ASN A 874 44.43 1.12 -22.85
C ASN A 874 45.09 1.02 -21.46
N MET A 875 45.94 0.01 -21.24
CA MET A 875 46.75 -0.11 -20.00
C MET A 875 48.19 0.38 -20.15
N SER A 876 48.73 0.28 -21.36
CA SER A 876 50.06 0.71 -21.80
C SER A 876 49.93 1.91 -22.76
N LYS A 877 51.06 2.37 -23.30
CA LYS A 877 51.22 3.69 -23.91
C LYS A 877 50.47 3.91 -25.20
#